data_AF-A0A812WPV1-F1
#
_entry.id   AF-A0A812WPV1-F1
#
_cell.length_a   1.000
_cell.length_b   1.000
_cell.length_c   1.000
_cell.angle_alpha   90.00
_cell.angle_beta   90.00
_cell.angle_gamma   90.00
#
_symmetry.space_group_name_H-M   'P 1'
#
loop_
_entity.id
_entity.type
_entity.pdbx_description
1 polymer ?
#
loop_
_entity_poly.entity_id
_entity_poly.type
_entity_poly.pdbx_seq_one_letter_code
_entity_poly.pdbx_strand_id
1 'polypeptide(L)'
;MFVEGSEPGKADVYSICGAAHSAVRTLARSQELLVAEGTLAFTIFLYFFTAVSALSYAVCQRRRRVELDTREATMKDFSLILTGFPAEEGNEVEKNRANFVRRATGCQPVGVSVCWTYNNPEVQDLIARETWLWGKGRDSCGPMKSTSTMMDDGNSSGRSNFRCIFEKLNQLLAPPLQLEDAELGKARRHEERAAAVARDAVSTSFMYAIFGTEHSLLFVSALGEKPCRVRSRQDHAKKVFSSDSEVPLYMGRHPIRNFQCDIKVVPYKVMASIAGIAVSILFWGGVLRDSRCTLSHGLMAFSCPSAFGLWHCEAWSYSALGQGLLSQPTDFASETTFSLLVVAAALRSSDRVGNQLLYVLCDKASKHIGFRFASQELAAYTGLYTMALLSNMFIDMWILWYTTTTATENLGLEVTWRSFLLNQEERVSFPLRAKLGERLYAYNFPSCFLLPFLPGSLFTVILPYHVYSKLVGSQPISQRGADACLLPITFDMARYADVVLNMTQATVSLFFSPGYVWPTFIFLFLSHLFVYAWDHYRVLRHVRQFRFSSYRTEKVAQRLLAVPGASLAACVMFQLYQVQAVRPTTKFAAVVTLSAPALLHIALYMLVLEYAVPWLGRTAHVPAMQRYSEVAKIFPGNFFNMNPVHCLRSRYLHNHQPPCIFYQIGKEHLLEPNPKLGLFYSAPEWNNEKTSTFLELAQPLIPDRRGMAHRTPPRGSFRGIARLQRFARKSLGGALVRDFDQAGPSSNRVLGPFMLTEAMAHPRFVWGLETE
;
A
#
# COMPACT_ATOMS: atom_id res chain seq x y z
N MET A 1 7.22 63.91 -29.71
CA MET A 1 6.80 65.31 -29.58
C MET A 1 7.92 66.03 -28.83
N PHE A 2 8.78 66.72 -29.58
CA PHE A 2 9.76 67.64 -29.01
C PHE A 2 9.16 69.04 -29.11
N VAL A 3 9.06 69.74 -27.98
CA VAL A 3 8.77 71.17 -27.91
C VAL A 3 10.05 71.82 -27.40
N GLU A 4 10.67 72.62 -28.26
CA GLU A 4 11.78 73.51 -27.93
C GLU A 4 11.23 74.82 -27.34
N GLY A 5 11.90 75.34 -26.30
CA GLY A 5 11.75 76.75 -25.91
C GLY A 5 11.31 77.02 -24.48
N SER A 6 11.97 76.43 -23.47
CA SER A 6 11.99 77.01 -22.12
C SER A 6 13.30 76.65 -21.42
N GLU A 7 13.89 77.62 -20.75
CA GLU A 7 15.19 77.52 -20.06
C GLU A 7 15.30 76.29 -19.13
N PRO A 8 16.51 75.69 -18.99
CA PRO A 8 16.76 74.50 -18.17
C PRO A 8 16.74 74.85 -16.67
N GLY A 9 15.56 75.19 -16.16
CA GLY A 9 15.29 75.27 -14.74
C GLY A 9 15.30 73.87 -14.12
N LYS A 10 15.86 73.74 -12.92
CA LYS A 10 16.03 72.50 -12.12
C LYS A 10 14.73 71.73 -11.77
N ALA A 11 13.61 72.07 -12.41
CA ALA A 11 12.34 71.38 -12.31
C ALA A 11 12.23 70.37 -13.46
N ASP A 12 12.64 69.11 -13.24
CA ASP A 12 11.88 67.93 -13.71
C ASP A 12 12.54 66.57 -13.45
N VAL A 13 13.74 66.49 -12.87
CA VAL A 13 14.36 65.18 -12.55
C VAL A 13 13.49 64.34 -11.61
N TYR A 14 12.84 64.96 -10.61
CA TYR A 14 11.90 64.27 -9.73
C TYR A 14 10.61 63.82 -10.42
N SER A 15 10.13 64.58 -11.41
CA SER A 15 8.96 64.24 -12.22
C SER A 15 9.24 63.04 -13.11
N ILE A 16 10.41 63.03 -13.78
CA ILE A 16 10.88 61.93 -14.61
C ILE A 16 11.12 60.67 -13.77
N CYS A 17 11.78 60.79 -12.61
CA CYS A 17 11.97 59.67 -11.69
C CYS A 17 10.65 59.12 -11.14
N GLY A 18 9.68 60.00 -10.84
CA GLY A 18 8.35 59.61 -10.40
C GLY A 18 7.57 58.86 -11.48
N ALA A 19 7.61 59.35 -12.72
CA ALA A 19 6.99 58.72 -13.88
C ALA A 19 7.64 57.37 -14.21
N ALA A 20 8.98 57.29 -14.21
CA ALA A 20 9.72 56.05 -14.41
C ALA A 20 9.39 55.01 -13.33
N HIS A 21 9.34 55.43 -12.06
CA HIS A 21 9.00 54.53 -10.97
C HIS A 21 7.53 54.07 -11.04
N SER A 22 6.60 54.93 -11.46
CA SER A 22 5.21 54.55 -11.73
C SER A 22 5.10 53.55 -12.90
N ALA A 23 5.83 53.77 -13.98
CA ALA A 23 5.87 52.88 -15.14
C ALA A 23 6.44 51.50 -14.76
N VAL A 24 7.56 51.45 -14.02
CA VAL A 24 8.15 50.19 -13.52
C VAL A 24 7.18 49.44 -12.61
N ARG A 25 6.49 50.12 -11.69
CA ARG A 25 5.46 49.48 -10.85
C ARG A 25 4.29 48.92 -11.67
N THR A 26 3.89 49.62 -12.72
CA THR A 26 2.78 49.19 -13.59
C THR A 26 3.19 47.98 -14.41
N LEU A 27 4.42 47.96 -14.94
CA LEU A 27 5.00 46.82 -15.63
C LEU A 27 5.13 45.60 -14.70
N ALA A 28 5.66 45.79 -13.49
CA ALA A 28 5.77 44.73 -12.48
C ALA A 28 4.39 44.13 -12.13
N ARG A 29 3.38 44.97 -11.90
CA ARG A 29 2.00 44.51 -11.67
C ARG A 29 1.41 43.75 -12.85
N SER A 30 1.67 44.21 -14.08
CA SER A 30 1.20 43.50 -15.28
C SER A 30 1.85 42.13 -15.42
N GLN A 31 3.15 42.03 -15.10
CA GLN A 31 3.88 40.77 -15.12
C GLN A 31 3.39 39.82 -14.02
N GLU A 32 3.14 40.32 -12.80
CA GLU A 32 2.57 39.53 -11.70
C GLU A 32 1.17 39.03 -12.03
N LEU A 33 0.32 39.86 -12.64
CA LEU A 33 -1.00 39.45 -13.09
C LEU A 33 -0.91 38.34 -14.15
N LEU A 34 -0.05 38.51 -15.17
CA LEU A 34 0.18 37.48 -16.20
C LEU A 34 0.67 36.16 -15.61
N VAL A 35 1.57 36.22 -14.63
CA VAL A 35 2.07 35.02 -13.92
C VAL A 35 0.96 34.39 -13.09
N ALA A 36 0.13 35.19 -12.40
CA ALA A 36 -0.99 34.71 -11.61
C ALA A 36 -2.07 34.05 -12.49
N GLU A 37 -2.41 34.67 -13.62
CA GLU A 37 -3.34 34.12 -14.62
C GLU A 37 -2.81 32.82 -15.21
N GLY A 38 -1.53 32.77 -15.59
CA GLY A 38 -0.89 31.55 -16.07
C GLY A 38 -0.91 30.43 -15.02
N THR A 39 -0.65 30.76 -13.75
CA THR A 39 -0.69 29.81 -12.63
C THR A 39 -2.11 29.31 -12.37
N LEU A 40 -3.11 30.20 -12.44
CA LEU A 40 -4.53 29.84 -12.32
C LEU A 40 -4.94 28.90 -13.45
N ALA A 41 -4.63 29.24 -14.70
CA ALA A 41 -4.96 28.41 -15.87
C ALA A 41 -4.31 27.03 -15.76
N PHE A 42 -3.03 26.96 -15.39
CA PHE A 42 -2.32 25.71 -15.14
C PHE A 42 -2.98 24.88 -14.02
N THR A 43 -3.35 25.52 -12.90
CA THR A 43 -3.98 24.84 -11.76
C THR A 43 -5.36 24.30 -12.11
N ILE A 44 -6.17 25.06 -12.86
CA ILE A 44 -7.48 24.61 -13.37
C ILE A 44 -7.29 23.40 -14.29
N PHE A 45 -6.37 23.48 -15.25
CA PHE A 45 -6.06 22.37 -16.14
C PHE A 45 -5.63 21.13 -15.35
N LEU A 46 -4.70 21.29 -14.41
CA LEU A 46 -4.18 20.20 -13.59
C LEU A 46 -5.27 19.57 -12.73
N TYR A 47 -6.17 20.37 -12.15
CA TYR A 47 -7.33 19.90 -11.39
C TYR A 47 -8.23 18.99 -12.22
N PHE A 48 -8.73 19.48 -13.37
CA PHE A 48 -9.61 18.70 -14.23
C PHE A 48 -8.90 17.47 -14.81
N PHE A 49 -7.67 17.63 -15.27
CA PHE A 49 -6.88 16.52 -15.81
C PHE A 49 -6.69 15.43 -14.75
N THR A 50 -6.33 15.78 -13.52
CA THR A 50 -6.12 14.83 -12.42
C THR A 50 -7.41 14.14 -12.02
N ALA A 51 -8.50 14.89 -11.83
CA ALA A 51 -9.79 14.32 -11.45
C ALA A 51 -10.34 13.36 -12.51
N VAL A 52 -10.32 13.76 -13.79
CA VAL A 52 -10.77 12.92 -14.90
C VAL A 52 -9.86 11.72 -15.09
N SER A 53 -8.53 11.89 -14.97
CA SER A 53 -7.57 10.78 -15.09
C SER A 53 -7.73 9.77 -13.96
N ALA A 54 -7.93 10.22 -12.72
CA ALA A 54 -8.16 9.33 -11.57
C ALA A 54 -9.45 8.50 -11.73
N LEU A 55 -10.55 9.14 -12.17
CA LEU A 55 -11.80 8.44 -12.46
C LEU A 55 -11.68 7.48 -13.64
N SER A 56 -11.01 7.90 -14.72
CA SER A 56 -10.75 7.06 -15.89
C SER A 56 -9.90 5.85 -15.52
N TYR A 57 -8.85 6.07 -14.72
CA TYR A 57 -8.01 5.01 -14.17
C TYR A 57 -8.85 4.06 -13.32
N ALA A 58 -9.76 4.56 -12.47
CA ALA A 58 -10.62 3.71 -11.65
C ALA A 58 -11.55 2.81 -12.48
N VAL A 59 -12.12 3.36 -13.56
CA VAL A 59 -12.92 2.58 -14.52
C VAL A 59 -12.05 1.54 -15.24
N CYS A 60 -10.89 1.94 -15.75
CA CYS A 60 -9.95 1.04 -16.43
C CYS A 60 -9.46 -0.09 -15.53
N GLN A 61 -9.07 0.21 -14.29
CA GLN A 61 -8.63 -0.76 -13.31
C GLN A 61 -9.76 -1.75 -12.97
N ARG A 62 -10.98 -1.26 -12.79
CA ARG A 62 -12.15 -2.13 -12.56
C ARG A 62 -12.41 -3.05 -13.76
N ARG A 63 -12.41 -2.52 -14.98
CA ARG A 63 -12.59 -3.32 -16.19
C ARG A 63 -11.50 -4.38 -16.33
N ARG A 64 -10.24 -3.99 -16.12
CA ARG A 64 -9.11 -4.90 -16.17
C ARG A 64 -9.22 -5.99 -15.11
N ARG A 65 -9.67 -5.64 -13.91
CA ARG A 65 -9.90 -6.62 -12.85
C ARG A 65 -10.97 -7.63 -13.25
N VAL A 66 -12.12 -7.18 -13.75
CA VAL A 66 -13.18 -8.12 -14.17
C VAL A 66 -12.71 -8.95 -15.38
N GLU A 67 -11.95 -8.37 -16.31
CA GLU A 67 -11.35 -9.10 -17.42
C GLU A 67 -10.42 -10.22 -16.93
N LEU A 68 -9.55 -9.94 -15.95
CA LEU A 68 -8.65 -10.94 -15.36
C LEU A 68 -9.44 -12.01 -14.61
N ASP A 69 -10.41 -11.61 -13.77
CA ASP A 69 -11.31 -12.52 -13.03
C ASP A 69 -12.13 -13.41 -13.97
N THR A 70 -12.51 -12.90 -15.15
CA THR A 70 -13.26 -13.66 -16.15
C THR A 70 -12.36 -14.62 -16.95
N ARG A 71 -11.08 -14.28 -17.13
CA ARG A 71 -10.13 -15.08 -17.93
C ARG A 71 -9.54 -16.24 -17.15
N GLU A 72 -9.34 -16.06 -15.86
CA GLU A 72 -8.67 -17.03 -15.00
C GLU A 72 -9.69 -17.62 -14.04
N ALA A 73 -10.09 -18.88 -14.28
CA ALA A 73 -10.85 -19.62 -13.29
C ALA A 73 -9.95 -19.84 -12.06
N THR A 74 -10.42 -19.38 -10.91
CA THR A 74 -9.71 -19.52 -9.64
C THR A 74 -10.44 -20.50 -8.74
N MET A 75 -9.77 -20.99 -7.69
CA MET A 75 -10.41 -21.87 -6.71
C MET A 75 -11.69 -21.25 -6.12
N LYS A 76 -11.73 -19.92 -5.99
CA LYS A 76 -12.87 -19.17 -5.44
C LYS A 76 -14.16 -19.35 -6.25
N ASP A 77 -14.07 -19.61 -7.54
CA ASP A 77 -15.25 -19.79 -8.41
C ASP A 77 -16.01 -21.09 -8.12
N PHE A 78 -15.38 -21.99 -7.37
CA PHE A 78 -15.92 -23.30 -7.01
C PHE A 78 -16.37 -23.39 -5.56
N SER A 79 -16.31 -22.30 -4.78
CA SER A 79 -16.64 -22.35 -3.37
C SER A 79 -17.73 -21.36 -2.97
N LEU A 80 -18.57 -21.81 -2.04
CA LEU A 80 -19.54 -20.98 -1.34
C LEU A 80 -19.14 -20.88 0.12
N ILE A 81 -19.16 -19.66 0.65
CA ILE A 81 -19.00 -19.42 2.07
C ILE A 81 -20.39 -19.52 2.71
N LEU A 82 -20.57 -20.50 3.58
CA LEU A 82 -21.81 -20.70 4.31
C LEU A 82 -21.58 -20.34 5.78
N THR A 83 -22.52 -19.59 6.35
CA THR A 83 -22.40 -19.00 7.69
C THR A 83 -23.64 -19.31 8.54
N GLY A 84 -23.52 -19.18 9.86
CA GLY A 84 -24.64 -19.36 10.78
C GLY A 84 -24.87 -20.80 11.24
N PHE A 85 -23.88 -21.69 11.04
CA PHE A 85 -23.93 -23.03 11.61
C PHE A 85 -23.67 -23.01 13.13
N PRO A 86 -24.28 -23.91 13.91
CA PRO A 86 -23.92 -24.08 15.31
C PRO A 86 -22.49 -24.61 15.43
N ALA A 87 -21.82 -24.26 16.53
CA ALA A 87 -20.54 -24.85 16.87
C ALA A 87 -20.76 -26.33 17.24
N GLU A 88 -20.05 -27.23 16.57
CA GLU A 88 -20.14 -28.67 16.75
C GLU A 88 -18.73 -29.25 16.89
N GLU A 89 -18.61 -30.29 17.70
CA GLU A 89 -17.40 -31.12 17.85
C GLU A 89 -17.65 -32.49 17.21
N GLY A 90 -16.57 -33.21 16.94
CA GLY A 90 -16.64 -34.63 16.58
C GLY A 90 -16.21 -34.99 15.15
N ASN A 91 -16.35 -36.28 14.84
CA ASN A 91 -15.71 -36.89 13.67
C ASN A 91 -16.48 -36.69 12.37
N GLU A 92 -17.80 -36.65 12.45
CA GLU A 92 -18.67 -36.65 11.28
C GLU A 92 -19.15 -35.23 10.88
N VAL A 93 -18.61 -34.16 11.48
CA VAL A 93 -19.07 -32.78 11.23
C VAL A 93 -19.00 -32.44 9.73
N GLU A 94 -17.88 -32.68 9.07
CA GLU A 94 -17.72 -32.38 7.63
C GLU A 94 -18.69 -33.18 6.76
N LYS A 95 -18.93 -34.45 7.10
CA LYS A 95 -19.87 -35.32 6.38
C LYS A 95 -21.33 -34.91 6.62
N ASN A 96 -21.68 -34.54 7.86
CA ASN A 96 -23.00 -34.03 8.22
C ASN A 96 -23.29 -32.72 7.49
N ARG A 97 -22.30 -31.82 7.42
CA ARG A 97 -22.37 -30.58 6.66
C ARG A 97 -22.45 -30.82 5.15
N ALA A 98 -21.66 -31.75 4.60
CA ALA A 98 -21.75 -32.13 3.19
C ALA A 98 -23.12 -32.73 2.85
N ASN A 99 -23.69 -33.58 3.71
CA ASN A 99 -25.03 -34.13 3.56
C ASN A 99 -26.11 -33.06 3.68
N PHE A 100 -25.94 -32.07 4.56
CA PHE A 100 -26.81 -30.91 4.65
C PHE A 100 -26.80 -30.12 3.34
N VAL A 101 -25.62 -29.76 2.83
CA VAL A 101 -25.46 -29.07 1.54
C VAL A 101 -26.08 -29.88 0.41
N ARG A 102 -25.83 -31.19 0.36
CA ARG A 102 -26.42 -32.08 -0.66
C ARG A 102 -27.96 -32.06 -0.60
N ARG A 103 -28.56 -32.19 0.58
CA ARG A 103 -30.02 -32.15 0.76
C ARG A 103 -30.62 -30.79 0.41
N ALA A 104 -29.97 -29.70 0.83
CA ALA A 104 -30.47 -28.35 0.62
C ALA A 104 -30.35 -27.89 -0.84
N THR A 105 -29.29 -28.32 -1.54
CA THR A 105 -28.97 -27.85 -2.90
C THR A 105 -29.37 -28.82 -4.00
N GLY A 106 -29.64 -30.10 -3.66
CA GLY A 106 -29.81 -31.18 -4.64
C GLY A 106 -28.53 -31.53 -5.41
N CYS A 107 -27.41 -30.88 -5.11
CA CYS A 107 -26.14 -31.03 -5.81
C CYS A 107 -25.13 -31.82 -4.97
N GLN A 108 -24.25 -32.56 -5.63
CA GLN A 108 -23.13 -33.22 -4.95
C GLN A 108 -21.98 -32.22 -4.77
N PRO A 109 -21.66 -31.77 -3.54
CA PRO A 109 -20.42 -31.03 -3.34
C PRO A 109 -19.22 -31.95 -3.55
N VAL A 110 -18.12 -31.39 -4.07
CA VAL A 110 -16.79 -32.04 -4.08
C VAL A 110 -16.36 -32.33 -2.65
N GLY A 111 -16.62 -31.39 -1.75
CA GLY A 111 -16.41 -31.55 -0.32
C GLY A 111 -16.79 -30.28 0.45
N VAL A 112 -16.65 -30.35 1.77
CA VAL A 112 -16.85 -29.20 2.66
C VAL A 112 -15.60 -29.04 3.51
N SER A 113 -15.04 -27.82 3.54
CA SER A 113 -13.95 -27.44 4.45
C SER A 113 -14.55 -26.61 5.59
N VAL A 114 -14.69 -27.23 6.76
CA VAL A 114 -15.24 -26.56 7.96
C VAL A 114 -14.16 -25.66 8.55
N CYS A 115 -14.50 -24.42 8.92
CA CYS A 115 -13.55 -23.55 9.60
C CYS A 115 -13.53 -23.92 11.09
N TRP A 116 -12.36 -24.25 11.63
CA TRP A 116 -12.18 -24.69 13.01
C TRP A 116 -11.63 -23.56 13.89
N THR A 117 -11.97 -23.55 15.19
CA THR A 117 -11.37 -22.61 16.14
C THR A 117 -9.98 -23.10 16.54
N TYR A 118 -8.95 -22.30 16.28
CA TYR A 118 -7.56 -22.63 16.64
C TYR A 118 -7.12 -22.04 17.98
N ASN A 119 -8.04 -21.61 18.84
CA ASN A 119 -7.67 -20.96 20.11
C ASN A 119 -7.09 -21.95 21.14
N ASN A 120 -7.23 -23.26 20.89
CA ASN A 120 -6.62 -24.28 21.74
C ASN A 120 -5.10 -24.37 21.44
N PRO A 121 -4.22 -24.10 22.42
CA PRO A 121 -2.77 -24.15 22.22
C PRO A 121 -2.27 -25.53 21.80
N GLU A 122 -2.95 -26.63 22.18
CA GLU A 122 -2.59 -27.97 21.73
C GLU A 122 -2.85 -28.17 20.23
N VAL A 123 -3.97 -27.63 19.72
CA VAL A 123 -4.27 -27.63 18.28
C VAL A 123 -3.22 -26.81 17.55
N GLN A 124 -2.84 -25.64 18.08
CA GLN A 124 -1.79 -24.81 17.47
C GLN A 124 -0.42 -25.50 17.45
N ASP A 125 -0.01 -26.13 18.56
CA ASP A 125 1.23 -26.89 18.66
C ASP A 125 1.21 -28.07 17.68
N LEU A 126 0.09 -28.80 17.59
CA LEU A 126 -0.03 -29.91 16.65
C LEU A 126 -0.01 -29.44 15.19
N ILE A 127 -0.70 -28.36 14.84
CA ILE A 127 -0.62 -27.74 13.51
C ILE A 127 0.82 -27.33 13.23
N ALA A 128 1.47 -26.64 14.17
CA ALA A 128 2.84 -26.18 14.02
C ALA A 128 3.79 -27.35 13.78
N ARG A 129 3.63 -28.45 14.54
CA ARG A 129 4.38 -29.70 14.43
C ARG A 129 4.12 -30.47 13.16
N GLU A 130 2.89 -30.58 12.69
CA GLU A 130 2.63 -31.26 11.43
C GLU A 130 3.19 -30.45 10.28
N THR A 131 2.85 -29.17 10.23
CA THR A 131 3.47 -28.23 9.28
C THR A 131 5.01 -28.24 9.39
N TRP A 132 5.57 -28.69 10.52
CA TRP A 132 7.01 -28.92 10.72
C TRP A 132 7.50 -30.27 10.19
N LEU A 133 6.79 -31.37 10.45
CA LEU A 133 7.14 -32.73 10.04
C LEU A 133 7.07 -32.92 8.52
N TRP A 134 6.15 -32.26 7.84
CA TRP A 134 6.05 -32.33 6.37
C TRP A 134 7.29 -31.76 5.67
N GLY A 135 8.04 -30.85 6.30
CA GLY A 135 9.31 -30.35 5.78
C GLY A 135 10.49 -31.32 5.89
N LYS A 136 10.35 -32.45 6.57
CA LYS A 136 11.43 -33.42 6.87
C LYS A 136 11.54 -34.56 5.84
N GLY A 137 11.12 -34.32 4.60
CA GLY A 137 11.18 -35.32 3.54
C GLY A 137 12.60 -35.90 3.36
N ARG A 138 12.77 -37.17 3.74
CA ARG A 138 13.81 -38.13 3.31
C ARG A 138 15.29 -37.86 3.57
N ASP A 139 15.68 -36.80 4.28
CA ASP A 139 17.08 -36.67 4.74
C ASP A 139 17.25 -37.32 6.12
N SER A 140 17.90 -38.48 6.13
CA SER A 140 18.25 -39.28 7.31
C SER A 140 19.34 -38.62 8.17
N CYS A 141 19.02 -37.46 8.74
CA CYS A 141 19.77 -36.88 9.86
C CYS A 141 18.82 -36.78 11.06
N GLY A 142 19.19 -37.49 12.14
CA GLY A 142 18.37 -37.73 13.31
C GLY A 142 17.82 -36.47 13.99
N PRO A 143 16.84 -36.62 14.90
CA PRO A 143 16.19 -35.50 15.55
C PRO A 143 17.19 -34.73 16.43
N MET A 144 17.60 -33.55 15.97
CA MET A 144 18.14 -32.54 16.87
C MET A 144 16.96 -32.02 17.69
N LYS A 145 16.94 -32.34 19.00
CA LYS A 145 15.94 -31.82 19.95
C LYS A 145 15.99 -30.29 19.90
N SER A 146 15.02 -29.67 19.25
CA SER A 146 14.83 -28.23 19.31
C SER A 146 14.31 -27.88 20.69
N THR A 147 15.11 -27.15 21.46
CA THR A 147 14.62 -26.31 22.54
C THR A 147 13.52 -25.42 22.01
N SER A 148 12.32 -25.59 22.55
CA SER A 148 11.19 -24.70 22.41
C SER A 148 11.53 -23.28 22.91
N THR A 149 10.81 -22.30 22.37
CA THR A 149 10.68 -20.89 22.82
C THR A 149 11.93 -19.99 22.75
N MET A 150 12.03 -19.23 21.65
CA MET A 150 12.79 -17.96 21.56
C MET A 150 12.05 -16.93 20.68
N MET A 151 10.75 -16.72 20.91
CA MET A 151 10.04 -15.50 20.50
C MET A 151 8.81 -15.30 21.40
N ASP A 152 9.06 -15.12 22.70
CA ASP A 152 8.25 -14.34 23.65
C ASP A 152 8.77 -14.71 25.05
N ASP A 153 9.68 -13.89 25.57
CA ASP A 153 9.85 -13.61 27.00
C ASP A 153 11.04 -12.67 27.16
N GLY A 154 10.73 -11.38 27.22
CA GLY A 154 11.67 -10.36 27.69
C GLY A 154 11.70 -10.36 29.21
N ASN A 155 12.27 -11.38 29.87
CA ASN A 155 12.90 -11.21 31.18
C ASN A 155 13.70 -12.45 31.64
N SER A 156 14.81 -12.18 32.34
CA SER A 156 15.62 -13.06 33.20
C SER A 156 16.78 -13.92 32.62
N SER A 157 17.98 -13.45 32.98
CA SER A 157 19.23 -14.16 33.36
C SER A 157 19.77 -15.32 32.52
N GLY A 158 20.85 -15.02 31.79
CA GLY A 158 21.80 -16.01 31.29
C GLY A 158 22.71 -16.54 32.38
N ARG A 159 22.58 -17.82 32.73
CA ARG A 159 23.58 -18.66 33.42
C ARG A 159 23.13 -20.14 33.40
N SER A 160 23.11 -20.80 32.23
CA SER A 160 22.94 -22.27 32.19
C SER A 160 23.60 -23.01 31.01
N ASN A 161 24.28 -22.33 30.09
CA ASN A 161 24.75 -22.94 28.83
C ASN A 161 25.88 -23.99 28.96
N PHE A 162 26.61 -24.06 30.08
CA PHE A 162 27.72 -25.03 30.22
C PHE A 162 27.30 -26.43 30.67
N ARG A 163 26.14 -26.59 31.34
CA ARG A 163 25.69 -27.91 31.83
C ARG A 163 25.11 -28.79 30.70
N CYS A 164 24.50 -28.16 29.70
CA CYS A 164 23.88 -28.83 28.54
C CYS A 164 24.91 -29.48 27.59
N ILE A 165 26.16 -29.02 27.59
CA ILE A 165 27.22 -29.56 26.72
C ILE A 165 27.75 -30.89 27.29
N PHE A 166 27.82 -31.04 28.63
CA PHE A 166 28.33 -32.25 29.27
C PHE A 166 27.34 -33.43 29.23
N GLU A 167 26.02 -33.17 29.31
CA GLU A 167 24.99 -34.22 29.15
C GLU A 167 24.89 -34.76 27.72
N LYS A 168 25.19 -33.92 26.71
CA LYS A 168 25.19 -34.33 25.30
C LYS A 168 26.39 -35.21 24.94
N LEU A 169 27.54 -35.01 25.58
CA LEU A 169 28.73 -35.84 25.37
C LEU A 169 28.52 -37.27 25.91
N ASN A 170 27.81 -37.43 27.03
CA ASN A 170 27.46 -38.74 27.59
C ASN A 170 26.40 -39.50 26.77
N GLN A 171 25.54 -38.81 26.02
CA GLN A 171 24.57 -39.45 25.12
C GLN A 171 25.21 -39.97 23.83
N LEU A 172 26.36 -39.42 23.41
CA LEU A 172 27.11 -39.84 22.23
C LEU A 172 27.99 -41.09 22.46
N LEU A 173 28.22 -41.47 23.73
CA LEU A 173 29.04 -42.63 24.11
C LEU A 173 28.22 -43.87 24.50
N ALA A 174 26.88 -43.78 24.47
CA ALA A 174 26.01 -44.92 24.77
C ALA A 174 25.92 -45.87 23.55
N PRO A 175 26.07 -47.19 23.73
CA PRO A 175 25.91 -48.15 22.64
C PRO A 175 24.49 -48.09 22.05
N PRO A 176 24.31 -48.41 20.75
CA PRO A 176 23.00 -48.42 20.09
C PRO A 176 22.12 -49.50 20.72
N LEU A 177 21.35 -49.11 21.73
CA LEU A 177 20.29 -49.92 22.32
C LEU A 177 19.10 -49.99 21.35
N GLN A 178 18.33 -51.07 21.46
CA GLN A 178 17.09 -51.39 20.74
C GLN A 178 16.04 -50.26 20.86
N LEU A 179 16.24 -49.15 20.15
CA LEU A 179 15.41 -47.94 20.20
C LEU A 179 14.16 -48.04 19.31
N GLU A 180 14.09 -49.04 18.42
CA GLU A 180 13.01 -49.10 17.42
C GLU A 180 11.62 -49.28 18.05
N ASP A 181 11.46 -50.20 19.01
CA ASP A 181 10.16 -50.43 19.63
C ASP A 181 9.70 -49.28 20.54
N ALA A 182 10.65 -48.63 21.22
CA ALA A 182 10.37 -47.49 22.09
C ALA A 182 10.00 -46.23 21.28
N GLU A 183 10.66 -45.99 20.14
CA GLU A 183 10.34 -44.88 19.23
C GLU A 183 9.03 -45.14 18.49
N LEU A 184 8.75 -46.38 18.07
CA LEU A 184 7.47 -46.76 17.46
C LEU A 184 6.31 -46.55 18.45
N GLY A 185 6.49 -46.93 19.72
CA GLY A 185 5.51 -46.69 20.78
C GLY A 185 5.31 -45.21 21.12
N LYS A 186 6.33 -44.35 20.96
CA LYS A 186 6.17 -42.89 21.06
C LYS A 186 5.42 -42.33 19.86
N ALA A 187 5.76 -42.75 18.64
CA ALA A 187 5.10 -42.32 17.42
C ALA A 187 3.59 -42.63 17.48
N ARG A 188 3.22 -43.86 17.83
CA ARG A 188 1.82 -44.26 17.99
C ARG A 188 1.06 -43.41 19.01
N ARG A 189 1.65 -43.14 20.19
CA ARG A 189 1.04 -42.25 21.20
C ARG A 189 0.87 -40.82 20.69
N HIS A 190 1.79 -40.35 19.85
CA HIS A 190 1.67 -39.04 19.20
C HIS A 190 0.53 -39.02 18.19
N GLU A 191 0.36 -40.06 17.37
CA GLU A 191 -0.74 -40.17 16.42
C GLU A 191 -2.09 -40.25 17.12
N GLU A 192 -2.20 -41.04 18.21
CA GLU A 192 -3.40 -41.15 19.02
C GLU A 192 -3.75 -39.79 19.68
N ARG A 193 -2.76 -39.07 20.21
CA ARG A 193 -2.96 -37.72 20.75
C ARG A 193 -3.37 -36.73 19.65
N ALA A 194 -2.76 -36.81 18.47
CA ALA A 194 -3.09 -35.95 17.35
C ALA A 194 -4.53 -36.18 16.86
N ALA A 195 -4.96 -37.43 16.80
CA ALA A 195 -6.33 -37.82 16.47
C ALA A 195 -7.35 -37.32 17.50
N ALA A 196 -7.01 -37.37 18.79
CA ALA A 196 -7.85 -36.83 19.87
C ALA A 196 -8.00 -35.30 19.73
N VAL A 197 -6.89 -34.57 19.60
CA VAL A 197 -6.90 -33.11 19.41
C VAL A 197 -7.66 -32.69 18.15
N ALA A 198 -7.53 -33.44 17.06
CA ALA A 198 -8.25 -33.17 15.82
C ALA A 198 -9.76 -33.49 15.90
N ARG A 199 -10.16 -34.41 16.78
CA ARG A 199 -11.55 -34.78 17.07
C ARG A 199 -12.24 -33.74 17.95
N ASP A 200 -11.52 -33.23 18.94
CA ASP A 200 -12.01 -32.29 19.95
C ASP A 200 -11.95 -30.82 19.47
N ALA A 201 -11.43 -30.58 18.26
CA ALA A 201 -11.47 -29.26 17.64
C ALA A 201 -12.93 -28.83 17.43
N VAL A 202 -13.27 -27.62 17.90
CA VAL A 202 -14.62 -27.06 17.76
C VAL A 202 -14.79 -26.37 16.40
N SER A 203 -15.87 -26.68 15.69
CA SER A 203 -16.19 -25.98 14.45
C SER A 203 -16.66 -24.55 14.75
N THR A 204 -16.22 -23.58 13.95
CA THR A 204 -16.83 -22.25 13.92
C THR A 204 -18.18 -22.28 13.21
N SER A 205 -18.90 -21.17 13.21
CA SER A 205 -20.14 -20.99 12.45
C SER A 205 -19.95 -20.81 10.93
N PHE A 206 -18.74 -21.09 10.40
CA PHE A 206 -18.36 -20.88 9.01
C PHE A 206 -17.86 -22.17 8.36
N MET A 207 -18.20 -22.35 7.09
CA MET A 207 -17.61 -23.40 6.26
C MET A 207 -17.56 -22.99 4.79
N TYR A 208 -16.66 -23.63 4.04
CA TYR A 208 -16.60 -23.55 2.59
C TYR A 208 -17.21 -24.82 1.99
N ALA A 209 -18.27 -24.69 1.22
CA ALA A 209 -18.81 -25.77 0.40
C ALA A 209 -18.22 -25.66 -1.01
N ILE A 210 -17.57 -26.72 -1.49
CA ILE A 210 -16.89 -26.75 -2.79
C ILE A 210 -17.70 -27.58 -3.78
N PHE A 211 -17.91 -27.06 -5.00
CA PHE A 211 -18.72 -27.68 -6.05
C PHE A 211 -17.91 -27.87 -7.34
N GLY A 212 -18.25 -28.91 -8.10
CA GLY A 212 -17.76 -29.08 -9.47
C GLY A 212 -18.64 -28.32 -10.47
N THR A 213 -18.09 -27.93 -11.63
CA THR A 213 -18.82 -27.15 -12.65
C THR A 213 -20.10 -27.79 -13.15
N GLU A 214 -20.14 -29.12 -13.22
CA GLU A 214 -21.30 -29.87 -13.70
C GLU A 214 -22.54 -29.61 -12.83
N HIS A 215 -22.32 -29.28 -11.56
CA HIS A 215 -23.38 -28.97 -10.60
C HIS A 215 -23.55 -27.45 -10.39
N SER A 216 -22.52 -26.64 -10.60
CA SER A 216 -22.59 -25.18 -10.42
C SER A 216 -23.67 -24.51 -11.27
N LEU A 217 -23.82 -24.93 -12.53
CA LEU A 217 -24.81 -24.36 -13.46
C LEU A 217 -26.26 -24.69 -13.06
N LEU A 218 -26.49 -25.90 -12.55
CA LEU A 218 -27.77 -26.31 -12.00
C LEU A 218 -28.10 -25.53 -10.72
N PHE A 219 -27.10 -25.30 -9.87
CA PHE A 219 -27.27 -24.59 -8.61
C PHE A 219 -27.63 -23.11 -8.80
N VAL A 220 -26.96 -22.40 -9.71
CA VAL A 220 -27.32 -21.00 -10.06
C VAL A 220 -28.76 -20.91 -10.58
N SER A 221 -29.20 -21.92 -11.32
CA SER A 221 -30.58 -22.02 -11.80
C SER A 221 -31.58 -22.32 -10.66
N ALA A 222 -31.19 -23.16 -9.70
CA ALA A 222 -32.02 -23.59 -8.57
C ALA A 222 -32.21 -22.52 -7.49
N LEU A 223 -31.23 -21.63 -7.28
CA LEU A 223 -31.36 -20.51 -6.34
C LEU A 223 -32.37 -19.44 -6.79
N GLY A 224 -33.02 -19.60 -7.94
CA GLY A 224 -34.11 -18.74 -8.36
C GLY A 224 -33.68 -17.31 -8.65
N GLU A 225 -32.38 -17.08 -8.89
CA GLU A 225 -31.95 -15.89 -9.62
C GLU A 225 -32.53 -16.01 -11.02
N LYS A 226 -33.77 -15.54 -11.19
CA LYS A 226 -34.30 -15.19 -12.50
C LYS A 226 -33.21 -14.36 -13.15
N PRO A 227 -32.60 -14.81 -14.26
CA PRO A 227 -31.54 -14.05 -14.91
C PRO A 227 -32.06 -12.63 -15.06
N CYS A 228 -31.25 -11.63 -14.68
CA CYS A 228 -31.58 -10.22 -14.86
C CYS A 228 -32.03 -10.04 -16.30
N ARG A 229 -33.35 -10.09 -16.51
CA ARG A 229 -33.98 -10.06 -17.81
C ARG A 229 -33.85 -8.61 -18.23
N VAL A 230 -32.75 -8.32 -18.95
CA VAL A 230 -32.64 -7.10 -19.75
C VAL A 230 -33.93 -7.05 -20.53
N ARG A 231 -34.72 -6.03 -20.22
CA ARG A 231 -36.10 -5.84 -20.66
C ARG A 231 -36.08 -5.57 -22.16
N SER A 232 -35.87 -6.60 -22.99
CA SER A 232 -36.34 -6.56 -24.36
C SER A 232 -37.84 -6.78 -24.30
N ARG A 233 -38.53 -5.78 -24.84
CA ARG A 233 -39.96 -5.69 -24.98
C ARG A 233 -40.37 -6.72 -26.04
N GLN A 234 -41.08 -7.79 -25.67
CA GLN A 234 -42.19 -8.42 -26.41
C GLN A 234 -42.60 -9.78 -25.81
N ASP A 235 -43.86 -9.79 -25.34
CA ASP A 235 -44.94 -10.76 -25.54
C ASP A 235 -44.89 -12.22 -25.07
N HIS A 236 -45.96 -12.53 -24.31
CA HIS A 236 -46.75 -13.77 -24.18
C HIS A 236 -46.08 -15.15 -24.12
N ALA A 237 -46.29 -15.85 -22.99
CA ALA A 237 -47.07 -17.12 -22.94
C ALA A 237 -47.34 -17.56 -21.48
N LYS A 238 -48.53 -18.15 -21.28
CA LYS A 238 -49.13 -18.63 -20.03
C LYS A 238 -48.89 -20.14 -19.81
N LYS A 239 -48.95 -20.54 -18.53
CA LYS A 239 -49.55 -21.77 -17.93
C LYS A 239 -48.75 -23.10 -17.86
N VAL A 240 -49.12 -23.83 -16.78
CA VAL A 240 -48.87 -25.24 -16.38
C VAL A 240 -47.54 -25.46 -15.61
N PHE A 241 -47.51 -25.72 -14.30
CA PHE A 241 -48.03 -26.90 -13.56
C PHE A 241 -48.42 -26.59 -12.10
N SER A 242 -49.35 -27.40 -11.58
CA SER A 242 -49.85 -27.48 -10.20
C SER A 242 -49.39 -28.76 -9.50
N SER A 243 -49.26 -28.70 -8.15
CA SER A 243 -49.41 -29.76 -7.12
C SER A 243 -48.37 -30.91 -7.14
N ASP A 244 -47.82 -31.49 -6.06
CA ASP A 244 -48.03 -31.48 -4.61
C ASP A 244 -46.71 -31.90 -3.89
N SER A 245 -46.32 -31.21 -2.82
CA SER A 245 -45.63 -31.78 -1.63
C SER A 245 -45.28 -30.64 -0.66
N GLU A 246 -46.11 -30.46 0.37
CA GLU A 246 -45.87 -29.49 1.43
C GLU A 246 -44.86 -30.03 2.46
N VAL A 247 -43.67 -29.44 2.49
CA VAL A 247 -42.82 -29.36 3.69
C VAL A 247 -42.76 -27.88 4.03
N PRO A 248 -43.13 -27.44 5.25
CA PRO A 248 -43.19 -26.02 5.56
C PRO A 248 -41.76 -25.48 5.75
N LEU A 249 -41.15 -25.03 4.65
CA LEU A 249 -40.04 -24.10 4.70
C LEU A 249 -40.61 -22.69 4.93
N TYR A 250 -40.41 -22.15 6.12
CA TYR A 250 -40.58 -20.72 6.38
C TYR A 250 -39.53 -19.94 5.57
N MET A 251 -39.78 -19.73 4.28
CA MET A 251 -39.13 -18.68 3.49
C MET A 251 -39.99 -17.43 3.55
N GLY A 252 -39.63 -16.51 4.46
CA GLY A 252 -40.16 -15.16 4.45
C GLY A 252 -39.89 -14.52 3.09
N ARG A 253 -40.97 -14.17 2.37
CA ARG A 253 -40.92 -13.37 1.13
C ARG A 253 -40.46 -11.96 1.46
N HIS A 254 -39.15 -11.75 1.50
CA HIS A 254 -38.57 -10.43 1.26
C HIS A 254 -37.90 -10.43 -0.11
N PRO A 255 -38.13 -9.40 -0.96
CA PRO A 255 -37.43 -9.30 -2.23
C PRO A 255 -35.93 -9.17 -1.93
N ILE A 256 -35.15 -10.13 -2.45
CA ILE A 256 -33.69 -10.15 -2.40
C ILE A 256 -33.19 -8.92 -3.17
N ARG A 257 -33.04 -7.80 -2.46
CA ARG A 257 -32.08 -6.76 -2.83
C ARG A 257 -30.71 -7.36 -2.52
N ASN A 258 -29.82 -7.36 -3.51
CA ASN A 258 -28.40 -7.69 -3.42
C ASN A 258 -27.89 -7.66 -1.98
N PHE A 259 -27.68 -8.84 -1.40
CA PHE A 259 -27.05 -9.02 -0.10
C PHE A 259 -25.58 -8.59 -0.23
N GLN A 260 -25.35 -7.28 -0.22
CA GLN A 260 -24.11 -6.71 0.25
C GLN A 260 -24.04 -7.14 1.72
N CYS A 261 -23.08 -7.99 2.09
CA CYS A 261 -22.82 -8.28 3.49
C CYS A 261 -22.65 -6.94 4.23
N ASP A 262 -23.68 -6.53 4.96
CA ASP A 262 -23.61 -5.55 6.04
C ASP A 262 -22.80 -6.17 7.18
N ILE A 263 -21.50 -6.37 6.96
CA ILE A 263 -20.57 -6.21 8.05
C ILE A 263 -20.64 -4.73 8.35
N LYS A 264 -21.30 -4.35 9.46
CA LYS A 264 -21.30 -2.99 9.99
C LYS A 264 -19.92 -2.42 9.78
N VAL A 265 -19.79 -1.54 8.80
CA VAL A 265 -18.51 -0.97 8.38
C VAL A 265 -18.14 0.05 9.45
N VAL A 266 -17.56 -0.44 10.55
CA VAL A 266 -16.95 0.35 11.61
C VAL A 266 -15.89 1.35 11.08
N PRO A 267 -15.21 1.20 9.91
CA PRO A 267 -14.25 2.22 9.50
C PRO A 267 -14.86 3.56 9.09
N TYR A 268 -16.15 3.68 8.75
CA TYR A 268 -16.71 5.01 8.45
C TYR A 268 -16.87 5.88 9.70
N LYS A 269 -17.23 5.28 10.84
CA LYS A 269 -17.32 6.04 12.11
C LYS A 269 -15.94 6.44 12.60
N VAL A 270 -14.95 5.56 12.49
CA VAL A 270 -13.56 5.89 12.87
C VAL A 270 -12.95 6.93 11.93
N MET A 271 -13.13 6.80 10.61
CA MET A 271 -12.66 7.77 9.62
C MET A 271 -13.39 9.12 9.75
N ALA A 272 -14.70 9.13 9.98
CA ALA A 272 -15.46 10.36 10.20
C ALA A 272 -15.10 11.04 11.54
N SER A 273 -14.85 10.25 12.59
CA SER A 273 -14.39 10.79 13.88
C SER A 273 -12.97 11.36 13.77
N ILE A 274 -12.06 10.74 13.02
CA ILE A 274 -10.70 11.25 12.83
C ILE A 274 -10.67 12.45 11.88
N ALA A 275 -11.45 12.45 10.79
CA ALA A 275 -11.65 13.64 9.96
C ALA A 275 -12.29 14.78 10.78
N GLY A 276 -13.23 14.45 11.66
CA GLY A 276 -13.80 15.37 12.64
C GLY A 276 -12.75 15.90 13.63
N ILE A 277 -11.82 15.07 14.09
CA ILE A 277 -10.71 15.47 14.97
C ILE A 277 -9.70 16.34 14.21
N ALA A 278 -9.32 16.02 12.98
CA ALA A 278 -8.41 16.83 12.15
C ALA A 278 -9.04 18.20 11.82
N VAL A 279 -10.32 18.22 11.45
CA VAL A 279 -11.09 19.46 11.28
C VAL A 279 -11.21 20.21 12.60
N SER A 280 -11.41 19.53 13.74
CA SER A 280 -11.47 20.17 15.06
C SER A 280 -10.12 20.73 15.51
N ILE A 281 -9.00 20.05 15.24
CA ILE A 281 -7.65 20.55 15.54
C ILE A 281 -7.35 21.80 14.69
N LEU A 282 -7.74 21.79 13.42
CA LEU A 282 -7.63 22.97 12.54
C LEU A 282 -8.59 24.10 12.96
N PHE A 283 -9.76 23.78 13.47
CA PHE A 283 -10.78 24.76 13.88
C PHE A 283 -10.48 25.39 15.25
N TRP A 284 -9.99 24.61 16.22
CA TRP A 284 -9.70 25.08 17.59
C TRP A 284 -8.33 25.74 17.73
N GLY A 285 -7.33 25.35 16.92
CA GLY A 285 -6.01 26.00 16.92
C GLY A 285 -6.02 27.47 16.47
N GLY A 286 -7.00 27.87 15.64
CA GLY A 286 -7.14 29.23 15.14
C GLY A 286 -8.00 30.17 16.01
N VAL A 287 -8.89 29.62 16.83
CA VAL A 287 -9.86 30.40 17.62
C VAL A 287 -9.31 30.80 19.00
N LEU A 288 -8.37 30.06 19.57
CA LEU A 288 -7.89 30.30 20.94
C LEU A 288 -6.73 31.31 21.07
N ARG A 289 -6.21 31.89 19.97
CA ARG A 289 -5.04 32.78 20.02
C ARG A 289 -5.34 34.28 19.96
N ASP A 290 -6.58 34.70 19.72
CA ASP A 290 -6.94 36.13 19.57
C ASP A 290 -7.61 36.74 20.82
N SER A 291 -7.46 36.12 21.99
CA SER A 291 -7.92 36.67 23.28
C SER A 291 -6.80 37.43 24.00
N ARG A 292 -6.27 38.49 23.40
CA ARG A 292 -5.60 39.57 24.15
C ARG A 292 -6.44 40.84 24.05
N CYS A 293 -7.55 40.84 24.78
CA CYS A 293 -8.16 42.08 25.25
C CYS A 293 -7.99 42.15 26.77
N THR A 294 -7.25 43.17 27.17
CA THR A 294 -7.17 43.78 28.50
C THR A 294 -8.42 43.59 29.36
N LEU A 295 -8.31 42.84 30.46
CA LEU A 295 -9.09 43.11 31.66
C LEU A 295 -8.25 42.78 32.91
N SER A 296 -8.00 43.83 33.68
CA SER A 296 -7.47 43.84 35.04
C SER A 296 -8.41 43.14 36.04
N HIS A 297 -7.82 42.64 37.13
CA HIS A 297 -8.39 42.11 38.40
C HIS A 297 -8.46 40.58 38.55
N GLY A 298 -7.51 40.03 39.33
CA GLY A 298 -7.77 39.60 40.72
C GLY A 298 -8.27 38.17 40.99
N LEU A 299 -7.43 37.40 41.72
CA LEU A 299 -7.76 36.25 42.61
C LEU A 299 -8.27 34.96 41.92
N MET A 300 -7.99 33.72 42.33
CA MET A 300 -7.38 33.12 43.52
C MET A 300 -6.75 31.76 43.17
N ALA A 301 -5.85 31.31 44.03
CA ALA A 301 -5.08 30.08 43.97
C ALA A 301 -5.91 28.78 44.09
N PHE A 302 -5.41 27.69 43.50
CA PHE A 302 -5.49 26.35 44.08
C PHE A 302 -4.24 25.55 43.73
N SER A 303 -3.59 25.05 44.79
CA SER A 303 -2.35 24.30 44.80
C SER A 303 -2.63 22.79 44.87
N CYS A 304 -1.86 21.96 44.16
CA CYS A 304 -1.38 20.63 44.58
C CYS A 304 -0.41 20.03 43.54
N PRO A 305 0.49 19.10 43.91
CA PRO A 305 1.90 19.26 43.58
C PRO A 305 2.53 18.13 42.74
N SER A 306 3.62 18.53 42.05
CA SER A 306 4.88 17.81 41.80
C SER A 306 4.86 16.33 41.42
N ALA A 307 5.28 16.03 40.19
CA ALA A 307 6.36 15.09 39.89
C ALA A 307 6.69 15.09 38.38
N PHE A 308 7.58 15.95 37.91
CA PHE A 308 8.43 15.66 36.73
C PHE A 308 9.68 16.55 36.80
N GLY A 309 10.84 15.90 36.92
CA GLY A 309 12.12 16.53 37.17
C GLY A 309 12.75 17.18 35.95
N LEU A 310 13.33 18.35 36.21
CA LEU A 310 14.49 19.01 35.61
C LEU A 310 14.98 18.52 34.23
N TRP A 311 14.74 19.34 33.22
CA TRP A 311 15.74 19.71 32.21
C TRP A 311 15.83 21.24 32.17
N HIS A 312 16.75 21.80 32.96
CA HIS A 312 17.19 23.19 32.84
C HIS A 312 18.36 23.20 31.84
N CYS A 313 18.15 23.75 30.65
CA CYS A 313 19.25 24.25 29.82
C CYS A 313 19.34 25.76 30.04
N GLU A 314 20.35 26.17 30.79
CA GLU A 314 20.73 27.57 30.98
C GLU A 314 21.18 28.17 29.65
N ALA A 315 20.47 29.22 29.23
CA ALA A 315 20.91 30.13 28.19
C ALA A 315 21.83 31.18 28.83
N TRP A 316 23.15 30.98 28.71
CA TRP A 316 24.14 32.01 29.03
C TRP A 316 25.11 32.20 27.86
N SER A 317 25.35 33.49 27.57
CA SER A 317 26.50 34.06 26.84
C SER A 317 26.45 34.10 25.31
N TYR A 318 25.75 35.11 24.77
CA TYR A 318 26.29 35.94 23.67
C TYR A 318 25.73 37.36 23.79
N SER A 319 26.23 38.10 24.78
CA SER A 319 26.00 39.54 24.92
C SER A 319 27.28 40.22 25.37
N ALA A 320 28.34 40.15 24.56
CA ALA A 320 29.50 41.03 24.65
C ALA A 320 30.45 40.78 23.46
N LEU A 321 30.24 41.49 22.34
CA LEU A 321 31.29 42.05 21.47
C LEU A 321 30.68 42.57 20.16
N GLY A 322 30.81 43.88 19.93
CA GLY A 322 30.86 44.44 18.58
C GLY A 322 29.60 45.09 18.02
N GLN A 323 29.13 46.18 18.65
CA GLN A 323 28.49 47.25 17.89
C GLN A 323 29.54 47.89 16.98
N GLY A 324 29.38 47.73 15.66
CA GLY A 324 30.09 48.56 14.67
C GLY A 324 30.77 47.80 13.56
N LEU A 325 30.00 47.27 12.60
CA LEU A 325 30.29 47.40 11.16
C LEU A 325 29.12 46.81 10.36
N LEU A 326 28.46 47.69 9.62
CA LEU A 326 27.53 47.34 8.55
C LEU A 326 28.23 46.47 7.50
N SER A 327 27.44 45.62 6.84
CA SER A 327 27.76 44.82 5.64
C SER A 327 28.68 43.60 5.80
N GLN A 328 28.16 42.51 6.37
CA GLN A 328 28.20 41.22 5.68
C GLN A 328 26.92 40.43 6.02
N PRO A 329 26.25 39.80 5.04
CA PRO A 329 25.14 38.90 5.30
C PRO A 329 25.71 37.65 5.96
N THR A 330 25.82 37.64 7.28
CA THR A 330 26.11 36.42 8.04
C THR A 330 25.06 35.38 7.67
N ASP A 331 25.57 34.23 7.25
CA ASP A 331 24.85 33.18 6.55
C ASP A 331 23.54 32.78 7.23
N PHE A 332 22.42 33.30 6.72
CA PHE A 332 21.10 32.70 6.93
C PHE A 332 21.08 31.25 6.44
N ALA A 333 21.97 30.93 5.48
CA ALA A 333 22.30 29.57 5.09
C ALA A 333 22.85 28.76 6.27
N SER A 334 23.67 29.30 7.18
CA SER A 334 24.21 28.53 8.32
C SER A 334 23.16 28.25 9.40
N GLU A 335 22.22 29.15 9.71
CA GLU A 335 21.19 28.88 10.73
C GLU A 335 20.04 28.02 10.21
N THR A 336 19.63 28.20 8.95
CA THR A 336 18.69 27.25 8.33
C THR A 336 19.35 25.93 8.02
N THR A 337 20.63 25.90 7.62
CA THR A 337 21.35 24.65 7.39
C THR A 337 21.74 23.98 8.69
N PHE A 338 22.00 24.67 9.81
CA PHE A 338 22.31 24.05 11.10
C PHE A 338 21.05 23.66 11.85
N SER A 339 19.94 24.41 11.72
CA SER A 339 18.63 23.92 12.15
C SER A 339 18.18 22.76 11.28
N LEU A 340 18.24 22.82 9.95
CA LEU A 340 17.95 21.66 9.08
C LEU A 340 19.02 20.56 9.12
N LEU A 341 20.27 20.77 9.56
CA LEU A 341 21.25 19.68 9.75
C LEU A 341 21.13 19.08 11.13
N VAL A 342 20.83 19.85 12.18
CA VAL A 342 20.70 19.30 13.53
C VAL A 342 19.30 18.71 13.70
N VAL A 343 18.26 19.39 13.20
CA VAL A 343 16.90 18.83 13.04
C VAL A 343 16.95 17.74 11.98
N ALA A 344 17.44 17.91 10.75
CA ALA A 344 17.54 16.78 9.82
C ALA A 344 18.81 15.92 9.98
N ALA A 345 19.52 15.88 11.10
CA ALA A 345 20.46 14.79 11.43
C ALA A 345 20.02 14.07 12.70
N ALA A 346 19.50 14.79 13.70
CA ALA A 346 18.80 14.19 14.84
C ALA A 346 17.40 13.65 14.46
N LEU A 347 16.70 14.27 13.51
CA LEU A 347 15.45 13.79 12.89
C LEU A 347 15.66 13.07 11.56
N ARG A 348 16.83 13.07 10.89
CA ARG A 348 17.04 12.10 9.79
C ARG A 348 17.12 10.66 10.30
N SER A 349 17.56 10.43 11.53
CA SER A 349 17.39 9.14 12.19
C SER A 349 15.99 9.00 12.77
N SER A 350 15.47 10.02 13.49
CA SER A 350 14.17 9.94 14.16
C SER A 350 12.96 9.87 13.22
N ASP A 351 12.92 10.57 12.08
CA ASP A 351 11.80 10.54 11.11
C ASP A 351 11.82 9.26 10.28
N ARG A 352 13.02 8.74 9.94
CA ARG A 352 13.13 7.43 9.29
C ARG A 352 12.69 6.33 10.23
N VAL A 353 13.12 6.40 11.49
CA VAL A 353 12.64 5.51 12.55
C VAL A 353 11.15 5.74 12.80
N GLY A 354 10.66 6.98 12.71
CA GLY A 354 9.27 7.37 12.95
C GLY A 354 8.32 6.82 11.89
N ASN A 355 8.65 6.96 10.61
CA ASN A 355 7.87 6.37 9.51
C ASN A 355 7.91 4.84 9.55
N GLN A 356 9.06 4.24 9.89
CA GLN A 356 9.17 2.79 10.08
C GLN A 356 8.39 2.29 11.31
N LEU A 357 8.45 3.03 12.41
CA LEU A 357 7.66 2.77 13.60
C LEU A 357 6.17 2.88 13.28
N LEU A 358 5.78 3.86 12.48
CA LEU A 358 4.39 4.04 12.06
C LEU A 358 3.89 2.86 11.21
N TYR A 359 4.70 2.33 10.28
CA TYR A 359 4.37 1.08 9.58
C TYR A 359 4.11 -0.07 10.58
N VAL A 360 5.01 -0.27 11.55
CA VAL A 360 4.87 -1.34 12.56
C VAL A 360 3.64 -1.12 13.45
N LEU A 361 3.37 0.11 13.87
CA LEU A 361 2.21 0.45 14.69
C LEU A 361 0.90 0.25 13.92
N CYS A 362 0.82 0.70 12.68
CA CYS A 362 -0.35 0.51 11.83
C CYS A 362 -0.58 -0.97 11.50
N ASP A 363 0.48 -1.73 11.24
CA ASP A 363 0.39 -3.19 11.02
C ASP A 363 -0.16 -3.90 12.27
N LYS A 364 0.44 -3.64 13.44
CA LYS A 364 -0.05 -4.17 14.73
C LYS A 364 -1.50 -3.77 15.01
N ALA A 365 -1.85 -2.50 14.79
CA ALA A 365 -3.21 -2.02 14.97
C ALA A 365 -4.19 -2.72 14.03
N SER A 366 -3.81 -2.92 12.76
CA SER A 366 -4.66 -3.61 11.78
C SER A 366 -4.89 -5.09 12.15
N LYS A 367 -3.86 -5.78 12.65
CA LYS A 367 -3.95 -7.16 13.15
C LYS A 367 -4.81 -7.25 14.41
N HIS A 368 -4.68 -6.29 15.32
CA HIS A 368 -5.45 -6.26 16.57
C HIS A 368 -6.95 -6.06 16.33
N ILE A 369 -7.36 -5.45 15.21
CA ILE A 369 -8.78 -5.33 14.84
C ILE A 369 -9.41 -6.72 14.55
N GLY A 370 -8.60 -7.76 14.28
CA GLY A 370 -9.09 -9.12 14.09
C GLY A 370 -9.83 -9.31 12.76
N PHE A 371 -9.35 -8.67 11.70
CA PHE A 371 -9.93 -8.86 10.37
C PHE A 371 -9.80 -10.32 9.94
N ARG A 372 -10.87 -10.86 9.36
CA ARG A 372 -10.92 -12.26 8.92
C ARG A 372 -10.19 -12.52 7.61
N PHE A 373 -10.03 -11.48 6.80
CA PHE A 373 -9.43 -11.58 5.48
C PHE A 373 -8.24 -10.63 5.39
N ALA A 374 -7.11 -11.13 4.89
CA ALA A 374 -5.91 -10.34 4.68
C ALA A 374 -6.16 -9.09 3.81
N SER A 375 -7.06 -9.16 2.82
CA SER A 375 -7.41 -7.98 2.01
C SER A 375 -8.13 -6.87 2.80
N GLN A 376 -8.85 -7.20 3.87
CA GLN A 376 -9.50 -6.22 4.74
C GLN A 376 -8.49 -5.61 5.71
N GLU A 377 -7.64 -6.44 6.30
CA GLU A 377 -6.51 -6.03 7.13
C GLU A 377 -5.61 -5.05 6.37
N LEU A 378 -5.19 -5.42 5.16
CA LEU A 378 -4.33 -4.61 4.32
C LEU A 378 -5.00 -3.30 3.88
N ALA A 379 -6.30 -3.34 3.55
CA ALA A 379 -7.05 -2.12 3.23
C ALA A 379 -7.18 -1.18 4.45
N ALA A 380 -7.37 -1.73 5.65
CA ALA A 380 -7.41 -0.96 6.89
C ALA A 380 -6.03 -0.39 7.23
N TYR A 381 -4.98 -1.19 7.12
CA TYR A 381 -3.59 -0.79 7.27
C TYR A 381 -3.22 0.38 6.34
N THR A 382 -3.48 0.26 5.03
CA THR A 382 -3.27 1.36 4.07
C THR A 382 -4.04 2.62 4.47
N GLY A 383 -5.30 2.49 4.88
CA GLY A 383 -6.12 3.63 5.30
C GLY A 383 -5.59 4.31 6.57
N LEU A 384 -5.30 3.55 7.63
CA LEU A 384 -4.76 4.05 8.89
C LEU A 384 -3.40 4.73 8.68
N TYR A 385 -2.53 4.08 7.91
CA TYR A 385 -1.21 4.61 7.61
C TYR A 385 -1.29 5.93 6.84
N THR A 386 -2.15 6.01 5.81
CA THR A 386 -2.38 7.26 5.07
C THR A 386 -2.90 8.38 5.96
N MET A 387 -3.84 8.09 6.86
CA MET A 387 -4.38 9.11 7.77
C MET A 387 -3.33 9.63 8.75
N ALA A 388 -2.47 8.75 9.26
CA ALA A 388 -1.36 9.15 10.12
C ALA A 388 -0.34 10.02 9.38
N LEU A 389 0.03 9.64 8.15
CA LEU A 389 0.92 10.44 7.30
C LEU A 389 0.34 11.81 6.93
N LEU A 390 -0.95 11.87 6.59
CA LEU A 390 -1.63 13.15 6.30
C LEU A 390 -1.66 14.04 7.55
N SER A 391 -1.93 13.46 8.72
CA SER A 391 -1.92 14.20 9.99
C SER A 391 -0.54 14.77 10.28
N ASN A 392 0.51 13.97 10.08
CA ASN A 392 1.90 14.41 10.22
C ASN A 392 2.22 15.54 9.23
N MET A 393 1.84 15.38 7.96
CA MET A 393 2.02 16.41 6.94
C MET A 393 1.33 17.73 7.32
N PHE A 394 0.12 17.71 7.88
CA PHE A 394 -0.55 18.94 8.33
C PHE A 394 0.21 19.64 9.47
N ILE A 395 0.75 18.87 10.42
CA ILE A 395 1.57 19.40 11.51
C ILE A 395 2.86 20.00 10.96
N ASP A 396 3.53 19.30 10.04
CA ASP A 396 4.75 19.78 9.39
C ASP A 396 4.50 21.07 8.60
N MET A 397 3.38 21.17 7.88
CA MET A 397 2.99 22.39 7.17
C MET A 397 2.68 23.55 8.13
N TRP A 398 2.08 23.26 9.29
CA TRP A 398 1.85 24.27 10.32
C TRP A 398 3.16 24.77 10.95
N ILE A 399 4.09 23.87 11.27
CA ILE A 399 5.42 24.22 11.79
C ILE A 399 6.21 25.02 10.74
N LEU A 400 6.17 24.58 9.49
CA LEU A 400 6.80 25.28 8.38
C LEU A 400 6.24 26.70 8.20
N TRP A 401 4.92 26.84 8.28
CA TRP A 401 4.25 28.13 8.29
C TRP A 401 4.76 29.01 9.44
N TYR A 402 4.63 28.53 10.68
CA TYR A 402 4.99 29.27 11.89
C TYR A 402 6.45 29.72 11.92
N THR A 403 7.38 28.81 11.60
CA THR A 403 8.82 29.13 11.59
C THR A 403 9.19 30.11 10.49
N THR A 404 8.44 30.16 9.39
CA THR A 404 8.69 31.13 8.31
C THR A 404 8.09 32.48 8.63
N THR A 405 6.92 32.54 9.26
CA THR A 405 6.34 33.82 9.72
C THR A 405 7.23 34.47 10.78
N THR A 406 7.69 33.72 11.79
CA THR A 406 8.59 34.25 12.82
C THR A 406 9.93 34.72 12.25
N ALA A 407 10.50 33.98 11.30
CA ALA A 407 11.73 34.41 10.62
C ALA A 407 11.52 35.71 9.83
N THR A 408 10.32 35.94 9.31
CA THR A 408 9.97 37.14 8.55
C THR A 408 9.68 38.33 9.48
N GLU A 409 9.02 38.10 10.62
CA GLU A 409 8.81 39.09 11.69
C GLU A 409 10.15 39.58 12.26
N ASN A 410 11.13 38.69 12.44
CA ASN A 410 12.48 39.05 12.89
C ASN A 410 13.24 39.96 11.90
N LEU A 411 12.83 40.00 10.64
CA LEU A 411 13.35 40.93 9.63
C LEU A 411 12.62 42.30 9.66
N GLY A 412 11.73 42.52 10.63
CA GLY A 412 10.95 43.75 10.77
C GLY A 412 9.74 43.83 9.84
N LEU A 413 9.34 42.70 9.22
CA LEU A 413 8.15 42.63 8.37
C LEU A 413 6.99 42.08 9.20
N GLU A 414 5.97 42.90 9.47
CA GLU A 414 4.76 42.45 10.17
C GLU A 414 3.98 41.46 9.29
N VAL A 415 4.10 40.16 9.60
CA VAL A 415 3.36 39.11 8.91
C VAL A 415 2.17 38.71 9.75
N THR A 416 0.97 39.10 9.34
CA THR A 416 -0.24 38.57 9.95
C THR A 416 -0.80 37.44 9.08
N TRP A 417 -1.47 36.46 9.70
CA TRP A 417 -2.27 35.48 8.94
C TRP A 417 -3.25 36.17 7.96
N ARG A 418 -3.71 37.37 8.34
CA ARG A 418 -4.54 38.22 7.51
C ARG A 418 -3.81 38.71 6.26
N SER A 419 -2.56 39.16 6.35
CA SER A 419 -1.81 39.63 5.17
C SER A 419 -1.53 38.50 4.19
N PHE A 420 -1.36 37.26 4.66
CA PHE A 420 -1.24 36.09 3.80
C PHE A 420 -2.55 35.69 3.11
N LEU A 421 -3.62 35.47 3.88
CA LEU A 421 -4.89 35.01 3.32
C LEU A 421 -5.64 36.09 2.56
N LEU A 422 -5.51 37.37 2.95
CA LEU A 422 -6.28 38.46 2.34
C LEU A 422 -5.53 39.24 1.26
N ASN A 423 -4.30 38.84 0.92
CA ASN A 423 -3.43 39.50 -0.05
C ASN A 423 -3.46 41.05 0.02
N GLN A 424 -3.71 41.62 1.22
CA GLN A 424 -3.96 43.06 1.38
C GLN A 424 -2.65 43.85 1.32
N GLU A 425 -1.51 43.19 1.52
CA GLU A 425 -0.17 43.78 1.48
C GLU A 425 0.73 42.98 0.55
N GLU A 426 0.64 43.31 -0.73
CA GLU A 426 1.44 42.75 -1.84
C GLU A 426 2.96 42.72 -1.52
N ARG A 427 3.44 43.69 -0.73
CA ARG A 427 4.85 43.79 -0.31
C ARG A 427 5.30 42.68 0.65
N VAL A 428 4.39 42.14 1.47
CA VAL A 428 4.72 41.16 2.53
C VAL A 428 4.39 39.74 2.08
N SER A 429 3.33 39.55 1.30
CA SER A 429 2.87 38.21 0.90
C SER A 429 3.83 37.53 -0.08
N PHE A 430 4.44 38.27 -1.01
CA PHE A 430 5.31 37.68 -2.04
C PHE A 430 6.61 37.08 -1.47
N PRO A 431 7.43 37.79 -0.65
CA PRO A 431 8.64 37.22 -0.07
C PRO A 431 8.35 36.01 0.82
N LEU A 432 7.26 36.07 1.59
CA LEU A 432 6.83 34.97 2.44
C LEU A 432 6.46 33.73 1.61
N ARG A 433 5.70 33.89 0.53
CA ARG A 433 5.32 32.79 -0.38
C ARG A 433 6.53 32.20 -1.11
N ALA A 434 7.50 33.04 -1.49
CA ALA A 434 8.74 32.60 -2.09
C ALA A 434 9.54 31.73 -1.11
N LYS A 435 9.72 32.20 0.14
CA LYS A 435 10.46 31.47 1.16
C LYS A 435 9.76 30.18 1.61
N LEU A 436 8.44 30.19 1.72
CA LEU A 436 7.65 28.98 1.99
C LEU A 436 7.77 27.97 0.84
N GLY A 437 7.69 28.43 -0.41
CA GLY A 437 7.87 27.57 -1.58
C GLY A 437 9.24 26.91 -1.62
N GLU A 438 10.30 27.65 -1.33
CA GLU A 438 11.67 27.15 -1.23
C GLU A 438 11.81 26.08 -0.14
N ARG A 439 11.32 26.37 1.07
CA ARG A 439 11.41 25.44 2.21
C ARG A 439 10.54 24.19 1.98
N LEU A 440 9.36 24.34 1.40
CA LEU A 440 8.50 23.22 1.05
C LEU A 440 9.13 22.34 -0.03
N TYR A 441 9.77 22.94 -1.03
CA TYR A 441 10.53 22.21 -2.04
C TYR A 441 11.67 21.40 -1.40
N ALA A 442 12.46 22.03 -0.52
CA ALA A 442 13.53 21.36 0.21
C ALA A 442 13.00 20.23 1.13
N TYR A 443 11.80 20.39 1.70
CA TYR A 443 11.12 19.35 2.47
C TYR A 443 10.62 18.20 1.57
N ASN A 444 10.06 18.50 0.41
CA ASN A 444 9.52 17.49 -0.50
C ASN A 444 10.64 16.66 -1.17
N PHE A 445 11.67 17.31 -1.70
CA PHE A 445 12.77 16.65 -2.40
C PHE A 445 14.14 16.98 -1.78
N PRO A 446 14.97 15.95 -1.50
CA PRO A 446 14.74 14.52 -1.74
C PRO A 446 14.00 13.80 -0.61
N SER A 447 13.66 14.48 0.49
CA SER A 447 13.24 13.89 1.77
C SER A 447 11.96 13.07 1.73
N CYS A 448 10.89 13.56 1.10
CA CYS A 448 9.62 12.84 1.05
C CYS A 448 9.51 11.99 -0.22
N PHE A 449 9.93 12.52 -1.36
CA PHE A 449 9.69 11.86 -2.64
C PHE A 449 10.60 10.66 -2.90
N LEU A 450 11.87 10.70 -2.47
CA LEU A 450 12.88 9.71 -2.87
C LEU A 450 13.52 8.98 -1.67
N LEU A 451 13.88 9.74 -0.64
CA LEU A 451 14.60 9.22 0.52
C LEU A 451 13.86 8.18 1.37
N PRO A 452 12.51 8.04 1.40
CA PRO A 452 11.89 6.93 2.13
C PRO A 452 12.04 5.61 1.37
N PHE A 453 12.23 5.67 0.05
CA PHE A 453 12.28 4.50 -0.83
C PHE A 453 13.71 3.95 -0.96
N LEU A 454 14.72 4.83 -1.06
CA LEU A 454 16.12 4.43 -1.23
C LEU A 454 16.67 3.57 -0.07
N PRO A 455 16.66 4.01 1.20
CA PRO A 455 17.13 3.21 2.33
C PRO A 455 16.22 2.01 2.60
N GLY A 456 14.91 2.14 2.37
CA GLY A 456 13.99 1.01 2.47
C GLY A 456 14.46 -0.15 1.60
N SER A 457 14.86 0.13 0.36
CA SER A 457 15.44 -0.84 -0.57
C SER A 457 16.66 -1.56 0.00
N LEU A 458 17.60 -0.79 0.55
CA LEU A 458 18.85 -1.30 1.07
C LEU A 458 18.65 -2.11 2.37
N PHE A 459 17.93 -1.55 3.33
CA PHE A 459 17.83 -2.07 4.69
C PHE A 459 16.72 -3.11 4.89
N THR A 460 15.66 -3.11 4.08
CA THR A 460 14.56 -4.09 4.22
C THR A 460 14.69 -5.29 3.28
N VAL A 461 15.48 -5.17 2.20
CA VAL A 461 15.62 -6.24 1.19
C VAL A 461 17.04 -6.75 1.13
N ILE A 462 18.01 -5.90 0.77
CA ILE A 462 19.38 -6.32 0.49
C ILE A 462 20.09 -6.77 1.78
N LEU A 463 20.03 -5.95 2.83
CA LEU A 463 20.71 -6.25 4.09
C LEU A 463 20.17 -7.53 4.75
N PRO A 464 18.85 -7.71 4.96
CA PRO A 464 18.35 -8.93 5.61
C PRO A 464 18.66 -10.17 4.80
N TYR A 465 18.58 -10.11 3.47
CA TYR A 465 18.95 -11.24 2.60
C TYR A 465 20.41 -11.68 2.83
N HIS A 466 21.37 -10.74 2.83
CA HIS A 466 22.78 -11.08 3.07
C HIS A 466 23.04 -11.55 4.51
N VAL A 467 22.38 -10.94 5.51
CA VAL A 467 22.51 -11.35 6.91
C VAL A 467 21.95 -12.76 7.11
N TYR A 468 20.75 -13.04 6.61
CA TYR A 468 20.12 -14.36 6.73
C TYR A 468 20.83 -15.43 5.91
N SER A 469 21.33 -15.12 4.72
CA SER A 469 22.15 -16.04 3.93
C SER A 469 23.43 -16.43 4.67
N LYS A 470 24.14 -15.47 5.28
CA LYS A 470 25.31 -15.76 6.12
C LYS A 470 24.95 -16.52 7.39
N LEU A 471 23.84 -16.18 8.04
CA LEU A 471 23.38 -16.87 9.25
C LEU A 471 23.05 -18.34 8.97
N VAL A 472 22.31 -18.61 7.90
CA VAL A 472 21.96 -19.96 7.43
C VAL A 472 23.21 -20.76 7.02
N GLY A 473 24.21 -20.11 6.40
CA GLY A 473 25.46 -20.78 6.03
C GLY A 473 26.44 -21.02 7.19
N SER A 474 26.32 -20.29 8.30
CA SER A 474 27.30 -20.34 9.41
C SER A 474 26.85 -21.16 10.61
N GLN A 475 25.55 -21.42 10.76
CA GLN A 475 25.01 -22.16 11.91
C GLN A 475 24.21 -23.38 11.44
N PRO A 476 24.21 -24.48 12.22
CA PRO A 476 23.34 -25.62 11.97
C PRO A 476 21.88 -25.24 12.28
N ILE A 477 21.23 -24.60 11.31
CA ILE A 477 19.83 -24.21 11.36
C ILE A 477 19.01 -25.30 10.67
N SER A 478 17.87 -25.69 11.25
CA SER A 478 16.94 -26.61 10.59
C SER A 478 16.53 -26.08 9.21
N GLN A 479 16.31 -26.96 8.23
CA GLN A 479 15.92 -26.55 6.86
C GLN A 479 14.73 -25.58 6.85
N ARG A 480 13.71 -25.79 7.70
CA ARG A 480 12.57 -24.86 7.81
C ARG A 480 12.97 -23.50 8.37
N GLY A 481 13.88 -23.46 9.35
CA GLY A 481 14.43 -22.21 9.87
C GLY A 481 15.21 -21.46 8.80
N ALA A 482 15.99 -22.19 7.99
CA ALA A 482 16.67 -21.64 6.83
C ALA A 482 15.68 -21.10 5.79
N ASP A 483 14.66 -21.88 5.42
CA ASP A 483 13.61 -21.49 4.49
C ASP A 483 12.85 -20.25 4.99
N ALA A 484 12.56 -20.17 6.29
CA ALA A 484 11.88 -19.02 6.90
C ALA A 484 12.76 -17.77 6.92
N CYS A 485 14.05 -17.91 7.24
CA CYS A 485 15.02 -16.81 7.20
C CYS A 485 15.27 -16.30 5.78
N LEU A 486 15.24 -17.18 4.78
CA LEU A 486 15.45 -16.84 3.38
C LEU A 486 14.15 -16.53 2.64
N LEU A 487 12.99 -16.60 3.31
CA LEU A 487 11.71 -16.34 2.69
C LEU A 487 11.64 -14.88 2.23
N PRO A 488 11.31 -14.61 0.96
CA PRO A 488 11.13 -13.25 0.50
C PRO A 488 10.03 -12.53 1.28
N ILE A 489 10.19 -11.22 1.47
CA ILE A 489 9.20 -10.40 2.18
C ILE A 489 7.85 -10.39 1.45
N THR A 490 6.77 -10.23 2.19
CA THR A 490 5.44 -10.04 1.59
C THR A 490 5.34 -8.67 0.92
N PHE A 491 4.57 -8.57 -0.17
CA PHE A 491 4.36 -7.29 -0.83
C PHE A 491 3.59 -6.34 0.08
N ASP A 492 4.16 -5.17 0.34
CA ASP A 492 3.53 -4.14 1.15
C ASP A 492 2.69 -3.20 0.26
N MET A 493 1.38 -3.16 0.50
CA MET A 493 0.45 -2.26 -0.18
C MET A 493 0.38 -0.87 0.45
N ALA A 494 1.08 -0.59 1.56
CA ALA A 494 1.19 0.79 2.06
C ALA A 494 1.91 1.73 1.08
N ARG A 495 2.57 1.21 0.05
CA ARG A 495 3.07 2.00 -1.09
C ARG A 495 2.01 2.90 -1.72
N TYR A 496 0.73 2.52 -1.68
CA TYR A 496 -0.35 3.40 -2.14
C TYR A 496 -0.44 4.69 -1.31
N ALA A 497 -0.24 4.61 0.01
CA ALA A 497 -0.26 5.76 0.89
C ALA A 497 0.89 6.72 0.56
N ASP A 498 2.11 6.19 0.39
CA ASP A 498 3.30 7.02 0.09
C ASP A 498 3.11 7.81 -1.21
N VAL A 499 2.62 7.15 -2.28
CA VAL A 499 2.39 7.79 -3.58
C VAL A 499 1.30 8.86 -3.49
N VAL A 500 0.20 8.57 -2.78
CA VAL A 500 -0.88 9.56 -2.57
C VAL A 500 -0.37 10.75 -1.76
N LEU A 501 0.47 10.52 -0.75
CA LEU A 501 1.08 11.58 0.05
C LEU A 501 2.00 12.46 -0.81
N ASN A 502 2.88 11.86 -1.61
CA ASN A 502 3.76 12.60 -2.52
C ASN A 502 2.96 13.48 -3.49
N MET A 503 1.87 12.94 -4.06
CA MET A 503 0.95 13.70 -4.90
C MET A 503 0.31 14.86 -4.11
N THR A 504 -0.14 14.61 -2.89
CA THR A 504 -0.77 15.62 -2.03
C THR A 504 0.22 16.74 -1.72
N GLN A 505 1.45 16.43 -1.31
CA GLN A 505 2.52 17.41 -1.07
C GLN A 505 2.85 18.25 -2.30
N ALA A 506 2.92 17.62 -3.48
CA ALA A 506 3.14 18.33 -4.73
C ALA A 506 1.98 19.29 -5.06
N THR A 507 0.73 18.88 -4.84
CA THR A 507 -0.43 19.76 -5.06
C THR A 507 -0.49 20.91 -4.04
N VAL A 508 -0.05 20.69 -2.79
CA VAL A 508 0.05 21.74 -1.77
C VAL A 508 1.11 22.79 -2.14
N SER A 509 2.15 22.43 -2.91
CA SER A 509 3.14 23.41 -3.40
C SER A 509 2.53 24.53 -4.26
N LEU A 510 1.36 24.31 -4.86
CA LEU A 510 0.64 25.29 -5.67
C LEU A 510 0.01 26.44 -4.87
N PHE A 511 -0.09 26.33 -3.54
CA PHE A 511 -0.44 27.47 -2.69
C PHE A 511 0.70 28.50 -2.59
N PHE A 512 1.93 28.08 -2.85
CA PHE A 512 3.12 28.89 -2.65
C PHE A 512 3.67 29.45 -3.98
N SER A 513 4.85 30.07 -3.94
CA SER A 513 5.42 30.78 -5.09
C SER A 513 5.70 29.87 -6.30
N PRO A 514 5.44 30.34 -7.54
CA PRO A 514 5.58 29.55 -8.76
C PRO A 514 7.02 29.08 -9.05
N GLY A 515 8.04 29.75 -8.50
CA GLY A 515 9.45 29.45 -8.79
C GLY A 515 9.89 28.02 -8.44
N TYR A 516 9.25 27.38 -7.46
CA TYR A 516 9.59 26.03 -7.01
C TYR A 516 8.58 24.95 -7.42
N VAL A 517 7.48 25.34 -8.07
CA VAL A 517 6.44 24.42 -8.53
C VAL A 517 7.01 23.46 -9.58
N TRP A 518 7.63 23.99 -10.64
CA TRP A 518 8.19 23.18 -11.72
C TRP A 518 9.24 22.16 -11.24
N PRO A 519 10.27 22.57 -10.46
CA PRO A 519 11.20 21.62 -9.86
C PRO A 519 10.49 20.54 -9.04
N THR A 520 9.50 20.90 -8.20
CA THR A 520 8.75 19.95 -7.39
C THR A 520 8.09 18.87 -8.25
N PHE A 521 7.42 19.23 -9.33
CA PHE A 521 6.76 18.27 -10.22
C PHE A 521 7.74 17.42 -11.04
N ILE A 522 8.86 17.98 -11.50
CA ILE A 522 9.91 17.23 -12.20
C ILE A 522 10.51 16.17 -11.27
N PHE A 523 10.88 16.56 -10.05
CA PHE A 523 11.46 15.63 -9.08
C PHE A 523 10.45 14.62 -8.52
N LEU A 524 9.17 14.99 -8.41
CA LEU A 524 8.08 14.04 -8.14
C LEU A 524 8.04 12.95 -9.23
N PHE A 525 8.06 13.36 -10.51
CA PHE A 525 8.02 12.43 -11.64
C PHE A 525 9.23 11.49 -11.65
N LEU A 526 10.44 12.03 -11.50
CA LEU A 526 11.67 11.22 -11.44
C LEU A 526 11.66 10.25 -10.25
N SER A 527 11.17 10.69 -9.09
CA SER A 527 11.05 9.84 -7.91
C SER A 527 10.03 8.72 -8.13
N HIS A 528 8.88 9.00 -8.73
CA HIS A 528 7.89 7.96 -9.06
C HIS A 528 8.38 6.99 -10.13
N LEU A 529 9.18 7.45 -11.10
CA LEU A 529 9.81 6.55 -12.07
C LEU A 529 10.79 5.59 -11.38
N PHE A 530 11.58 6.10 -10.43
CA PHE A 530 12.44 5.27 -9.59
C PHE A 530 11.63 4.27 -8.75
N VAL A 531 10.59 4.73 -8.06
CA VAL A 531 9.71 3.86 -7.25
C VAL A 531 9.07 2.77 -8.10
N TYR A 532 8.59 3.11 -9.30
CA TYR A 532 8.02 2.13 -10.23
C TYR A 532 9.06 1.09 -10.67
N ALA A 533 10.24 1.51 -11.12
CA ALA A 533 11.30 0.60 -11.54
C ALA A 533 11.74 -0.32 -10.40
N TRP A 534 11.88 0.23 -9.20
CA TRP A 534 12.27 -0.50 -8.02
C TRP A 534 11.21 -1.49 -7.54
N ASP A 535 9.94 -1.07 -7.43
CA ASP A 535 8.86 -1.98 -7.02
C ASP A 535 8.59 -3.04 -8.08
N HIS A 536 8.78 -2.75 -9.37
CA HIS A 536 8.74 -3.75 -10.43
C HIS A 536 9.83 -4.81 -10.24
N TYR A 537 11.08 -4.38 -10.01
CA TYR A 537 12.19 -5.27 -9.70
C TYR A 537 11.90 -6.12 -8.44
N ARG A 538 11.39 -5.50 -7.37
CA ARG A 538 11.03 -6.18 -6.12
C ARG A 538 9.99 -7.26 -6.32
N VAL A 539 8.89 -6.95 -7.02
CA VAL A 539 7.81 -7.92 -7.30
C VAL A 539 8.35 -9.14 -8.04
N LEU A 540 9.31 -8.95 -8.94
CA LEU A 540 9.90 -10.04 -9.71
C LEU A 540 10.96 -10.86 -8.95
N ARG A 541 11.69 -10.27 -8.01
CA ARG A 541 12.89 -10.90 -7.42
C ARG A 541 12.89 -11.09 -5.91
N HIS A 542 12.17 -10.25 -5.17
CA HIS A 542 12.32 -10.13 -3.71
C HIS A 542 11.02 -10.24 -2.92
N VAL A 543 9.91 -10.45 -3.62
CA VAL A 543 8.60 -10.49 -3.01
C VAL A 543 8.05 -11.91 -3.13
N ARG A 544 7.53 -12.43 -2.03
CA ARG A 544 6.89 -13.75 -2.01
C ARG A 544 5.67 -13.71 -2.94
N GLN A 545 5.41 -14.82 -3.64
CA GLN A 545 4.18 -14.96 -4.42
C GLN A 545 2.97 -14.59 -3.56
N PHE A 546 2.19 -13.61 -4.04
CA PHE A 546 0.98 -13.14 -3.40
C PHE A 546 -0.20 -13.33 -4.36
N ARG A 547 -1.40 -13.47 -3.80
CA ARG A 547 -2.65 -13.56 -4.56
C ARG A 547 -3.68 -12.64 -3.94
N PHE A 548 -4.22 -11.74 -4.75
CA PHE A 548 -5.28 -10.82 -4.32
C PHE A 548 -6.62 -11.31 -4.86
N SER A 549 -7.50 -11.78 -3.97
CA SER A 549 -8.85 -12.27 -4.33
C SER A 549 -9.93 -11.17 -4.27
N SER A 550 -9.55 -9.96 -3.87
CA SER A 550 -10.44 -8.87 -3.46
C SER A 550 -9.88 -7.52 -3.94
N TYR A 551 -10.77 -6.58 -4.28
CA TYR A 551 -10.44 -5.22 -4.74
C TYR A 551 -10.41 -4.18 -3.62
N ARG A 552 -10.51 -4.63 -2.37
CA ARG A 552 -10.79 -3.70 -1.26
C ARG A 552 -9.67 -2.71 -1.06
N THR A 553 -8.42 -3.16 -1.16
CA THR A 553 -7.24 -2.31 -1.00
C THR A 553 -7.15 -1.28 -2.12
N GLU A 554 -7.37 -1.69 -3.37
CA GLU A 554 -7.40 -0.80 -4.53
C GLU A 554 -8.54 0.21 -4.44
N LYS A 555 -9.72 -0.20 -3.97
CA LYS A 555 -10.84 0.71 -3.72
C LYS A 555 -10.49 1.76 -2.65
N VAL A 556 -9.77 1.37 -1.59
CA VAL A 556 -9.27 2.33 -0.60
C VAL A 556 -8.27 3.29 -1.24
N ALA A 557 -7.30 2.80 -2.00
CA ALA A 557 -6.34 3.65 -2.71
C ALA A 557 -7.03 4.66 -3.65
N GLN A 558 -8.07 4.22 -4.38
CA GLN A 558 -8.87 5.09 -5.24
C GLN A 558 -9.62 6.18 -4.48
N ARG A 559 -10.14 5.87 -3.29
CA ARG A 559 -10.78 6.86 -2.41
C ARG A 559 -9.75 7.86 -1.87
N LEU A 560 -8.54 7.40 -1.54
CA LEU A 560 -7.45 8.25 -1.06
C LEU A 560 -6.98 9.26 -2.12
N LEU A 561 -7.11 8.94 -3.42
CA LEU A 561 -6.87 9.90 -4.51
C LEU A 561 -7.81 11.11 -4.49
N ALA A 562 -8.90 11.10 -3.72
CA ALA A 562 -9.73 12.29 -3.51
C ALA A 562 -8.97 13.41 -2.79
N VAL A 563 -7.96 13.08 -1.98
CA VAL A 563 -7.19 14.06 -1.19
C VAL A 563 -6.37 15.02 -2.08
N PRO A 564 -5.49 14.55 -2.99
CA PRO A 564 -4.80 15.44 -3.92
C PRO A 564 -5.74 16.18 -4.88
N GLY A 565 -6.91 15.61 -5.21
CA GLY A 565 -7.93 16.32 -5.98
C GLY A 565 -8.60 17.45 -5.19
N ALA A 566 -8.85 17.23 -3.90
CA ALA A 566 -9.44 18.21 -3.00
C ALA A 566 -8.48 19.37 -2.70
N SER A 567 -7.19 19.09 -2.50
CA SER A 567 -6.16 20.14 -2.39
C SER A 567 -6.08 20.97 -3.66
N LEU A 568 -6.12 20.36 -4.85
CA LEU A 568 -6.18 21.10 -6.12
C LEU A 568 -7.43 21.97 -6.23
N ALA A 569 -8.60 21.50 -5.80
CA ALA A 569 -9.81 22.31 -5.78
C ALA A 569 -9.67 23.54 -4.87
N ALA A 570 -9.07 23.37 -3.69
CA ALA A 570 -8.74 24.49 -2.81
C ALA A 570 -7.68 25.42 -3.42
N CYS A 571 -6.68 24.90 -4.13
CA CYS A 571 -5.70 25.70 -4.87
C CYS A 571 -6.37 26.56 -5.93
N VAL A 572 -7.33 26.05 -6.70
CA VAL A 572 -8.07 26.84 -7.70
C VAL A 572 -8.76 28.03 -7.03
N MET A 573 -9.45 27.81 -5.90
CA MET A 573 -10.08 28.90 -5.15
C MET A 573 -9.08 29.90 -4.59
N PHE A 574 -7.93 29.42 -4.13
CA PHE A 574 -6.84 30.28 -3.68
C PHE A 574 -6.27 31.11 -4.82
N GLN A 575 -6.11 30.56 -6.02
CA GLN A 575 -5.63 31.32 -7.18
C GLN A 575 -6.68 32.32 -7.69
N LEU A 576 -7.97 31.96 -7.68
CA LEU A 576 -9.08 32.90 -7.94
C LEU A 576 -9.10 34.05 -6.93
N TYR A 577 -8.72 33.76 -5.70
CA TYR A 577 -8.54 34.77 -4.67
C TYR A 577 -7.38 35.73 -4.99
N GLN A 578 -6.24 35.20 -5.45
CA GLN A 578 -5.06 36.00 -5.82
C GLN A 578 -5.33 36.96 -6.98
N VAL A 579 -6.08 36.53 -8.00
CA VAL A 579 -6.49 37.40 -9.14
C VAL A 579 -7.68 38.32 -8.79
N GLN A 580 -8.07 38.38 -7.52
CA GLN A 580 -9.16 39.21 -7.00
C GLN A 580 -10.55 38.92 -7.62
N ALA A 581 -10.73 37.77 -8.26
CA ALA A 581 -12.02 37.34 -8.82
C ALA A 581 -13.03 36.99 -7.70
N VAL A 582 -12.54 36.60 -6.53
CA VAL A 582 -13.34 36.34 -5.32
C VAL A 582 -12.75 37.16 -4.17
N ARG A 583 -13.59 37.92 -3.46
CA ARG A 583 -13.17 38.74 -2.30
C ARG A 583 -14.01 38.35 -1.06
N PRO A 584 -13.51 37.48 -0.17
CA PRO A 584 -14.19 37.16 1.06
C PRO A 584 -14.18 38.39 1.98
N THR A 585 -15.33 38.69 2.58
CA THR A 585 -15.51 39.85 3.45
C THR A 585 -14.89 39.67 4.84
N THR A 586 -14.70 38.42 5.29
CA THR A 586 -14.21 38.07 6.63
C THR A 586 -13.17 36.94 6.59
N LYS A 587 -12.37 36.81 7.67
CA LYS A 587 -11.42 35.70 7.86
C LYS A 587 -12.12 34.34 7.75
N PHE A 588 -13.27 34.21 8.40
CA PHE A 588 -14.08 33.00 8.36
C PHE A 588 -14.58 32.70 6.95
N ALA A 589 -15.04 33.72 6.21
CA ALA A 589 -15.44 33.56 4.83
C ALA A 589 -14.28 33.06 3.93
N ALA A 590 -13.04 33.52 4.16
CA ALA A 590 -11.87 33.01 3.42
C ALA A 590 -11.64 31.51 3.66
N VAL A 591 -11.69 31.06 4.92
CA VAL A 591 -11.53 29.64 5.27
C VAL A 591 -12.65 28.80 4.67
N VAL A 592 -13.90 29.24 4.76
CA VAL A 592 -15.05 28.55 4.16
C VAL A 592 -14.92 28.49 2.64
N THR A 593 -14.50 29.58 1.99
CA THR A 593 -14.33 29.67 0.53
C THR A 593 -13.25 28.71 0.02
N LEU A 594 -12.18 28.48 0.78
CA LEU A 594 -11.12 27.52 0.44
C LEU A 594 -11.52 26.07 0.76
N SER A 595 -12.17 25.83 1.90
CA SER A 595 -12.50 24.48 2.36
C SER A 595 -13.74 23.88 1.69
N ALA A 596 -14.76 24.68 1.37
CA ALA A 596 -16.01 24.17 0.80
C ALA A 596 -15.80 23.45 -0.55
N PRO A 597 -14.99 23.95 -1.51
CA PRO A 597 -14.76 23.25 -2.78
C PRO A 597 -13.94 21.98 -2.62
N ALA A 598 -13.00 21.93 -1.66
CA ALA A 598 -12.28 20.71 -1.31
C ALA A 598 -13.23 19.63 -0.77
N LEU A 599 -14.11 19.99 0.19
CA LEU A 599 -15.11 19.07 0.75
C LEU A 599 -16.12 18.62 -0.31
N LEU A 600 -16.57 19.53 -1.17
CA LEU A 600 -17.45 19.22 -2.28
C LEU A 600 -16.78 18.25 -3.27
N HIS A 601 -15.50 18.46 -3.59
CA HIS A 601 -14.74 17.54 -4.43
C HIS A 601 -14.69 16.14 -3.82
N ILE A 602 -14.35 16.00 -2.54
CA ILE A 602 -14.32 14.70 -1.85
C ILE A 602 -15.70 14.04 -1.93
N ALA A 603 -16.77 14.76 -1.59
CA ALA A 603 -18.13 14.22 -1.62
C ALA A 603 -18.53 13.75 -3.04
N LEU A 604 -18.35 14.60 -4.05
CA LEU A 604 -18.68 14.27 -5.44
C LEU A 604 -17.82 13.13 -5.98
N TYR A 605 -16.50 13.16 -5.75
CA TYR A 605 -15.59 12.11 -6.19
C TYR A 605 -15.96 10.76 -5.58
N MET A 606 -16.28 10.73 -4.27
CA MET A 606 -16.72 9.51 -3.59
C MET A 606 -18.05 9.00 -4.13
N LEU A 607 -19.02 9.87 -4.41
CA LEU A 607 -20.29 9.50 -5.03
C LEU A 607 -20.08 8.91 -6.44
N VAL A 608 -19.24 9.55 -7.27
CA VAL A 608 -18.91 9.04 -8.61
C VAL A 608 -18.20 7.68 -8.52
N LEU A 609 -17.27 7.52 -7.58
CA LEU A 609 -16.56 6.26 -7.37
C LEU A 609 -17.47 5.12 -6.89
N GLU A 610 -18.49 5.42 -6.08
CA GLU A 610 -19.44 4.42 -5.56
C GLU A 610 -20.58 4.09 -6.54
N TYR A 611 -21.01 5.03 -7.37
CA TYR A 611 -22.19 4.84 -8.23
C TYR A 611 -21.84 4.77 -9.72
N ALA A 612 -21.03 5.70 -10.23
CA ALA A 612 -20.72 5.78 -11.66
C ALA A 612 -19.64 4.78 -12.08
N VAL A 613 -18.54 4.65 -11.32
CA VAL A 613 -17.45 3.72 -11.66
C VAL A 613 -17.93 2.26 -11.72
N PRO A 614 -18.76 1.76 -10.79
CA PRO A 614 -19.31 0.42 -10.90
C PRO A 614 -20.21 0.22 -12.09
N TRP A 615 -20.94 1.25 -12.49
CA TRP A 615 -21.83 1.24 -13.64
C TRP A 615 -21.03 1.22 -14.96
N LEU A 616 -20.04 2.10 -15.12
CA LEU A 616 -19.16 2.18 -16.29
C LEU A 616 -18.21 0.98 -16.43
N GLY A 617 -17.88 0.35 -15.31
CA GLY A 617 -17.05 -0.85 -15.22
C GLY A 617 -17.83 -2.16 -15.22
N ARG A 618 -19.15 -2.16 -15.54
CA ARG A 618 -19.90 -3.41 -15.70
C ARG A 618 -19.43 -4.13 -16.95
N THR A 619 -18.89 -5.32 -16.76
CA THR A 619 -18.72 -6.32 -17.81
C THR A 619 -19.49 -7.55 -17.37
N ALA A 620 -20.12 -8.25 -18.32
CA ALA A 620 -20.83 -9.48 -18.02
C ALA A 620 -19.83 -10.48 -17.43
N HIS A 621 -20.09 -10.95 -16.22
CA HIS A 621 -19.29 -12.00 -15.62
C HIS A 621 -19.57 -13.29 -16.40
N VAL A 622 -18.57 -13.83 -17.10
CA VAL A 622 -18.71 -15.12 -17.76
C VAL A 622 -18.42 -16.18 -16.69
N PRO A 623 -19.35 -17.11 -16.41
CA PRO A 623 -19.09 -18.21 -15.49
C PRO A 623 -17.84 -18.98 -15.92
N ALA A 624 -17.03 -19.40 -14.95
CA ALA A 624 -15.90 -20.28 -15.21
C ALA A 624 -16.41 -21.60 -15.82
N MET A 625 -15.98 -21.90 -17.05
CA MET A 625 -16.38 -23.13 -17.77
C MET A 625 -15.48 -24.33 -17.42
N GLN A 626 -14.31 -24.09 -16.81
CA GLN A 626 -13.32 -25.11 -16.49
C GLN A 626 -13.75 -25.94 -15.28
N ARG A 627 -13.58 -27.27 -15.34
CA ARG A 627 -13.94 -28.15 -14.21
C ARG A 627 -13.08 -27.86 -12.98
N TYR A 628 -13.64 -28.02 -11.78
CA TYR A 628 -12.89 -27.89 -10.52
C TYR A 628 -11.60 -28.70 -10.55
N SER A 629 -11.66 -29.96 -11.02
CA SER A 629 -10.50 -30.85 -11.11
C SER A 629 -9.42 -30.36 -12.07
N GLU A 630 -9.78 -29.59 -13.10
CA GLU A 630 -8.81 -29.01 -14.05
C GLU A 630 -8.11 -27.81 -13.42
N VAL A 631 -8.88 -26.94 -12.76
CA VAL A 631 -8.34 -25.77 -12.05
C VAL A 631 -7.47 -26.21 -10.86
N ALA A 632 -7.92 -27.20 -10.09
CA ALA A 632 -7.19 -27.75 -8.95
C ALA A 632 -5.90 -28.51 -9.35
N LYS A 633 -5.70 -28.87 -10.63
CA LYS A 633 -4.41 -29.38 -11.12
C LYS A 633 -3.36 -28.28 -11.27
N ILE A 634 -3.82 -27.05 -11.56
CA ILE A 634 -2.94 -25.90 -11.80
C ILE A 634 -2.61 -25.21 -10.48
N PHE A 635 -3.57 -25.16 -9.56
CA PHE A 635 -3.41 -24.46 -8.29
C PHE A 635 -3.03 -25.41 -7.14
N PRO A 636 -1.85 -25.27 -6.54
CA PRO A 636 -1.43 -26.14 -5.43
C PRO A 636 -2.27 -25.94 -4.18
N GLY A 637 -2.60 -24.69 -3.83
CA GLY A 637 -3.45 -24.36 -2.70
C GLY A 637 -4.94 -24.36 -3.05
N ASN A 638 -5.72 -25.17 -2.34
CA ASN A 638 -7.18 -25.27 -2.38
C ASN A 638 -7.80 -25.15 -0.97
N PHE A 639 -9.13 -25.15 -0.87
CA PHE A 639 -9.84 -24.98 0.42
C PHE A 639 -9.65 -26.11 1.42
N PHE A 640 -9.22 -27.29 0.95
CA PHE A 640 -8.96 -28.45 1.80
C PHE A 640 -7.55 -28.35 2.40
N ASN A 641 -6.54 -28.19 1.55
CA ASN A 641 -5.15 -28.17 2.01
C ASN A 641 -4.67 -26.84 2.60
N MET A 642 -5.40 -25.75 2.41
CA MET A 642 -5.18 -24.50 3.15
C MET A 642 -5.80 -24.52 4.56
N ASN A 643 -6.58 -25.55 4.91
CA ASN A 643 -7.17 -25.72 6.22
C ASN A 643 -6.32 -26.71 7.04
N PRO A 644 -5.52 -26.23 8.01
CA PRO A 644 -4.58 -27.10 8.71
C PRO A 644 -5.29 -28.19 9.53
N VAL A 645 -6.46 -27.91 10.12
CA VAL A 645 -7.22 -28.94 10.85
C VAL A 645 -7.83 -29.97 9.91
N HIS A 646 -8.27 -29.57 8.71
CA HIS A 646 -8.71 -30.52 7.70
C HIS A 646 -7.57 -31.48 7.30
N CYS A 647 -6.35 -30.97 7.13
CA CYS A 647 -5.16 -31.79 6.89
C CYS A 647 -4.89 -32.77 8.06
N LEU A 648 -4.94 -32.29 9.31
CA LEU A 648 -4.78 -33.12 10.50
C LEU A 648 -5.79 -34.26 10.56
N ARG A 649 -7.08 -33.94 10.33
CA ARG A 649 -8.16 -34.92 10.35
C ARG A 649 -8.02 -35.92 9.20
N SER A 650 -7.65 -35.46 8.02
CA SER A 650 -7.38 -36.34 6.88
C SER A 650 -6.32 -37.38 7.20
N ARG A 651 -5.26 -37.01 7.94
CA ARG A 651 -4.17 -37.91 8.33
C ARG A 651 -4.55 -38.80 9.50
N TYR A 652 -4.91 -38.20 10.63
CA TYR A 652 -4.99 -38.91 11.92
C TYR A 652 -6.36 -39.45 12.25
N LEU A 653 -7.42 -38.86 11.69
CA LEU A 653 -8.78 -39.26 12.00
C LEU A 653 -9.38 -40.16 10.91
N HIS A 654 -9.20 -39.78 9.66
CA HIS A 654 -9.77 -40.48 8.51
C HIS A 654 -8.81 -41.47 7.85
N ASN A 655 -7.51 -41.41 8.19
CA ASN A 655 -6.47 -42.28 7.64
C ASN A 655 -6.47 -42.33 6.10
N HIS A 656 -6.68 -41.20 5.45
CA HIS A 656 -6.68 -41.13 3.99
C HIS A 656 -5.29 -41.46 3.42
N GLN A 657 -5.26 -42.16 2.28
CA GLN A 657 -4.02 -42.49 1.56
C GLN A 657 -4.10 -42.01 0.09
N PRO A 658 -3.25 -41.06 -0.34
CA PRO A 658 -2.39 -40.21 0.50
C PRO A 658 -3.23 -39.21 1.32
N PRO A 659 -2.76 -38.77 2.51
CA PRO A 659 -3.51 -37.78 3.32
C PRO A 659 -3.48 -36.39 2.68
N CYS A 660 -4.40 -35.51 3.07
CA CYS A 660 -4.37 -34.11 2.68
C CYS A 660 -3.19 -33.38 3.36
N ILE A 661 -2.22 -32.96 2.56
CA ILE A 661 -0.99 -32.32 3.01
C ILE A 661 -1.20 -30.81 3.05
N PHE A 662 -0.81 -30.14 4.13
CA PHE A 662 -0.98 -28.70 4.26
C PHE A 662 -0.18 -27.94 3.19
N TYR A 663 -0.85 -27.00 2.51
CA TYR A 663 -0.23 -26.19 1.49
C TYR A 663 0.71 -25.14 2.10
N GLN A 664 1.99 -25.23 1.73
CA GLN A 664 3.00 -24.23 2.07
C GLN A 664 3.69 -23.74 0.79
N ILE A 665 3.75 -22.42 0.62
CA ILE A 665 4.41 -21.79 -0.52
C ILE A 665 5.90 -22.18 -0.54
N GLY A 666 6.39 -22.64 -1.70
CA GLY A 666 7.76 -23.14 -1.89
C GLY A 666 7.92 -24.63 -1.58
N LYS A 667 6.89 -25.29 -1.04
CA LYS A 667 6.85 -26.74 -0.75
C LYS A 667 5.74 -27.45 -1.50
N GLU A 668 5.35 -26.91 -2.66
CA GLU A 668 4.33 -27.48 -3.55
C GLU A 668 4.67 -28.92 -3.98
N HIS A 669 5.96 -29.25 -4.06
CA HIS A 669 6.46 -30.59 -4.41
C HIS A 669 6.11 -31.68 -3.39
N LEU A 670 5.72 -31.31 -2.18
CA LEU A 670 5.27 -32.26 -1.16
C LEU A 670 3.80 -32.64 -1.34
N LEU A 671 3.04 -31.92 -2.16
CA LEU A 671 1.62 -32.18 -2.33
C LEU A 671 1.40 -33.42 -3.20
N GLU A 672 0.62 -34.36 -2.69
CA GLU A 672 0.23 -35.58 -3.39
C GLU A 672 -1.23 -35.49 -3.86
N PRO A 673 -1.54 -35.88 -5.11
CA PRO A 673 -2.90 -35.88 -5.59
C PRO A 673 -3.74 -36.96 -4.88
N ASN A 674 -4.93 -36.59 -4.43
CA ASN A 674 -5.95 -37.49 -3.94
C ASN A 674 -7.34 -37.07 -4.45
N PRO A 675 -7.77 -37.59 -5.62
CA PRO A 675 -9.05 -37.23 -6.23
C PRO A 675 -10.27 -37.48 -5.32
N LYS A 676 -10.19 -38.45 -4.39
CA LYS A 676 -11.29 -38.74 -3.45
C LYS A 676 -11.54 -37.59 -2.47
N LEU A 677 -10.52 -36.78 -2.20
CA LEU A 677 -10.57 -35.61 -1.32
C LEU A 677 -10.69 -34.29 -2.10
N GLY A 678 -10.83 -34.36 -3.43
CA GLY A 678 -10.77 -33.18 -4.27
C GLY A 678 -9.36 -32.58 -4.43
N LEU A 679 -8.31 -33.35 -4.13
CA LEU A 679 -6.92 -32.94 -4.33
C LEU A 679 -6.45 -33.44 -5.69
N PHE A 680 -6.19 -32.52 -6.63
CA PHE A 680 -5.80 -32.87 -8.00
C PHE A 680 -4.42 -32.36 -8.41
N TYR A 681 -3.82 -31.49 -7.59
CA TYR A 681 -2.49 -30.94 -7.87
C TYR A 681 -1.44 -32.05 -7.75
N SER A 682 -0.58 -32.15 -8.75
CA SER A 682 0.63 -32.95 -8.72
C SER A 682 1.76 -32.01 -9.14
N ALA A 683 2.75 -31.86 -8.29
CA ALA A 683 3.89 -31.04 -8.63
C ALA A 683 4.60 -31.65 -9.84
N PRO A 684 5.04 -30.83 -10.81
CA PRO A 684 5.96 -31.32 -11.83
C PRO A 684 7.19 -31.91 -11.14
N GLU A 685 7.65 -33.08 -11.62
CA GLU A 685 8.82 -33.75 -11.06
C GLU A 685 9.98 -32.74 -10.97
N TRP A 686 10.37 -32.42 -9.74
CA TRP A 686 11.46 -31.50 -9.49
C TRP A 686 12.76 -32.23 -9.80
N ASN A 687 13.26 -32.07 -11.03
CA ASN A 687 14.46 -32.74 -11.48
C ASN A 687 15.71 -32.05 -10.90
N ASN A 688 16.06 -32.38 -9.66
CA ASN A 688 17.23 -31.81 -8.96
C ASN A 688 18.54 -31.93 -9.76
N GLU A 689 18.65 -32.91 -10.67
CA GLU A 689 19.89 -33.20 -11.39
C GLU A 689 20.15 -32.27 -12.59
N LYS A 690 19.11 -31.66 -13.18
CA LYS A 690 19.25 -30.78 -14.35
C LYS A 690 19.03 -29.29 -14.06
N THR A 691 18.50 -28.94 -12.89
CA THR A 691 17.81 -27.65 -12.68
C THR A 691 18.50 -26.73 -11.65
N SER A 692 19.73 -27.04 -11.25
CA SER A 692 20.50 -26.23 -10.28
C SER A 692 21.11 -24.94 -10.87
N THR A 693 20.95 -24.67 -12.16
CA THR A 693 21.58 -23.52 -12.80
C THR A 693 20.59 -22.39 -13.06
N PHE A 694 20.99 -21.22 -12.55
CA PHE A 694 20.59 -19.84 -12.86
C PHE A 694 20.13 -19.55 -14.32
N LEU A 695 20.41 -20.45 -15.27
CA LEU A 695 20.07 -20.42 -16.70
C LEU A 695 18.56 -20.50 -16.99
N GLU A 696 17.74 -21.23 -16.23
CA GLU A 696 16.28 -21.25 -16.48
C GLU A 696 15.58 -19.97 -16.02
N LEU A 697 16.06 -19.32 -14.93
CA LEU A 697 15.58 -17.99 -14.53
C LEU A 697 16.01 -16.88 -15.50
N ALA A 698 17.03 -17.14 -16.33
CA ALA A 698 17.47 -16.27 -17.41
C ALA A 698 16.76 -16.57 -18.74
N GLN A 699 16.17 -17.76 -18.90
CA GLN A 699 15.33 -18.03 -20.05
C GLN A 699 13.98 -17.32 -19.86
N PRO A 700 13.62 -16.36 -20.72
CA PRO A 700 12.29 -15.78 -20.66
C PRO A 700 11.29 -16.92 -20.81
N LEU A 701 10.34 -17.01 -19.88
CA LEU A 701 9.13 -17.82 -20.00
C LEU A 701 8.37 -17.36 -21.25
N ILE A 702 8.79 -17.83 -22.41
CA ILE A 702 8.02 -17.76 -23.64
C ILE A 702 6.99 -18.87 -23.45
N PRO A 703 5.72 -18.57 -23.15
CA PRO A 703 4.71 -19.61 -23.10
C PRO A 703 4.74 -20.32 -24.45
N ASP A 704 4.85 -21.65 -24.42
CA ASP A 704 4.84 -22.45 -25.63
C ASP A 704 3.57 -22.15 -26.43
N ARG A 705 3.71 -21.30 -27.45
CA ARG A 705 2.61 -20.84 -28.30
C ARG A 705 2.01 -21.97 -29.14
N ARG A 706 2.64 -23.15 -29.17
CA ARG A 706 2.17 -24.27 -29.99
C ARG A 706 0.87 -24.89 -29.44
N GLY A 707 0.52 -24.69 -28.17
CA GLY A 707 -0.72 -25.20 -27.58
C GLY A 707 -1.96 -24.29 -27.69
N MET A 708 -1.82 -22.99 -28.02
CA MET A 708 -2.94 -22.02 -28.01
C MET A 708 -3.43 -21.58 -29.41
N ALA A 709 -2.95 -22.19 -30.49
CA ALA A 709 -3.22 -21.74 -31.86
C ALA A 709 -4.67 -21.93 -32.36
N HIS A 710 -5.60 -22.51 -31.58
CA HIS A 710 -6.95 -22.85 -32.06
C HIS A 710 -8.10 -21.94 -31.60
N ARG A 711 -7.86 -20.77 -30.99
CA ARG A 711 -8.95 -19.82 -30.69
C ARG A 711 -8.62 -18.42 -31.19
N THR A 712 -9.02 -18.14 -32.44
CA THR A 712 -9.12 -16.77 -32.95
C THR A 712 -10.22 -16.02 -32.19
N PRO A 713 -9.91 -14.92 -31.48
CA PRO A 713 -10.96 -14.06 -30.90
C PRO A 713 -11.75 -13.36 -32.01
N PRO A 714 -13.03 -13.00 -31.78
CA PRO A 714 -13.84 -12.32 -32.77
C PRO A 714 -13.21 -10.97 -33.12
N ARG A 715 -12.97 -10.76 -34.42
CA ARG A 715 -12.48 -9.50 -34.99
C ARG A 715 -13.53 -8.41 -34.82
N GLY A 716 -13.43 -7.63 -33.74
CA GLY A 716 -14.27 -6.44 -33.55
C GLY A 716 -13.65 -5.46 -32.56
N SER A 717 -13.30 -4.28 -33.07
CA SER A 717 -12.89 -3.08 -32.32
C SER A 717 -11.54 -3.11 -31.61
N PHE A 718 -10.50 -2.57 -32.26
CA PHE A 718 -9.44 -1.72 -31.67
C PHE A 718 -8.40 -1.39 -32.77
N ARG A 719 -8.76 -0.50 -33.71
CA ARG A 719 -7.85 -0.02 -34.77
C ARG A 719 -6.94 1.16 -34.33
N GLY A 720 -7.13 1.73 -33.13
CA GLY A 720 -6.44 2.95 -32.70
C GLY A 720 -5.02 2.77 -32.17
N ILE A 721 -4.75 1.72 -31.40
CA ILE A 721 -3.49 1.62 -30.61
C ILE A 721 -2.33 1.06 -31.44
N ALA A 722 -2.60 0.24 -32.45
CA ALA A 722 -1.58 -0.34 -33.33
C ALA A 722 -0.92 0.67 -34.29
N ARG A 723 -1.45 1.90 -34.42
CA ARG A 723 -0.81 2.99 -35.18
C ARG A 723 0.24 3.75 -34.37
N LEU A 724 0.04 3.95 -33.06
CA LEU A 724 1.02 4.64 -32.21
C LEU A 724 2.31 3.82 -32.01
N GLN A 725 2.21 2.50 -31.88
CA GLN A 725 3.39 1.63 -31.78
C GLN A 725 4.20 1.55 -33.09
N ARG A 726 3.55 1.75 -34.24
CA ARG A 726 4.22 1.81 -35.55
C ARG A 726 4.90 3.15 -35.80
N PHE A 727 4.41 4.23 -35.20
CA PHE A 727 5.03 5.56 -35.30
C PHE A 727 6.29 5.65 -34.41
N ALA A 728 6.24 5.12 -33.19
CA ALA A 728 7.39 5.08 -32.27
C ALA A 728 8.56 4.24 -32.80
N ARG A 729 8.29 3.14 -33.54
CA ARG A 729 9.34 2.33 -34.18
C ARG A 729 9.97 2.97 -35.43
N LYS A 730 9.32 3.95 -36.05
CA LYS A 730 9.86 4.63 -37.24
C LYS A 730 10.66 5.88 -36.89
N SER A 731 10.54 6.42 -35.67
CA SER A 731 11.17 7.67 -35.27
C SER A 731 12.50 7.50 -34.51
N LEU A 732 12.86 6.28 -34.11
CA LEU A 732 14.16 5.95 -33.53
C LEU A 732 14.96 5.18 -34.57
N GLY A 733 15.83 5.92 -35.27
CA GLY A 733 16.61 5.46 -36.41
C GLY A 733 17.48 4.24 -36.09
N GLY A 734 17.58 3.36 -37.07
CA GLY A 734 18.47 2.21 -37.07
C GLY A 734 19.91 2.61 -37.36
N ALA A 735 20.79 2.27 -36.43
CA ALA A 735 22.20 1.96 -36.64
C ALA A 735 22.66 1.18 -35.39
N LEU A 736 23.51 0.17 -35.55
CA LEU A 736 23.92 -0.82 -34.56
C LEU A 736 22.87 -1.87 -34.16
N VAL A 737 22.61 -2.84 -35.05
CA VAL A 737 22.59 -4.28 -34.69
C VAL A 737 22.89 -5.08 -35.97
N ARG A 738 24.17 -5.20 -36.31
CA ARG A 738 24.71 -6.33 -37.08
C ARG A 738 26.04 -6.67 -36.45
N ASP A 739 26.33 -7.95 -36.39
CA ASP A 739 27.53 -8.58 -35.83
C ASP A 739 27.45 -8.92 -34.34
N PHE A 740 26.67 -9.95 -34.02
CA PHE A 740 27.01 -10.92 -32.96
C PHE A 740 26.18 -12.19 -33.17
N ASP A 741 26.57 -12.98 -34.17
CA ASP A 741 26.12 -14.38 -34.34
C ASP A 741 27.26 -15.15 -35.01
N GLN A 742 28.35 -15.36 -34.27
CA GLN A 742 29.38 -16.40 -34.51
C GLN A 742 30.46 -16.33 -33.43
N ALA A 743 30.34 -17.15 -32.37
CA ALA A 743 31.48 -17.72 -31.66
C ALA A 743 30.98 -18.73 -30.60
N GLY A 744 31.34 -20.00 -30.79
CA GLY A 744 31.17 -21.06 -29.79
C GLY A 744 32.15 -20.94 -28.62
N PRO A 745 32.05 -21.83 -27.62
CA PRO A 745 32.63 -21.62 -26.31
C PRO A 745 34.05 -22.17 -26.20
N SER A 746 35.01 -21.35 -25.76
CA SER A 746 36.25 -21.87 -25.18
C SER A 746 36.91 -20.92 -24.19
N SER A 747 37.27 -21.52 -23.06
CA SER A 747 38.36 -21.18 -22.13
C SER A 747 38.10 -20.19 -20.99
N ASN A 748 38.27 -20.77 -19.79
CA ASN A 748 38.58 -20.14 -18.52
C ASN A 748 39.70 -19.11 -18.66
N ARG A 749 39.51 -17.92 -18.06
CA ARG A 749 40.61 -17.20 -17.41
C ARG A 749 40.09 -16.23 -16.34
N VAL A 750 40.60 -16.48 -15.14
CA VAL A 750 40.65 -15.59 -13.99
C VAL A 750 41.49 -14.36 -14.33
N LEU A 751 41.03 -13.16 -13.95
CA LEU A 751 41.89 -12.04 -13.50
C LEU A 751 41.03 -10.95 -12.83
N GLY A 752 41.57 -10.43 -11.73
CA GLY A 752 40.94 -9.51 -10.79
C GLY A 752 40.97 -8.03 -11.20
N PRO A 753 40.74 -7.11 -10.24
CA PRO A 753 40.13 -5.81 -10.48
C PRO A 753 41.16 -4.70 -10.75
N PHE A 754 40.80 -3.75 -11.61
CA PHE A 754 41.51 -2.47 -11.75
C PHE A 754 40.57 -1.31 -11.38
N MET A 755 41.03 -0.51 -10.41
CA MET A 755 40.58 0.85 -10.17
C MET A 755 41.00 1.77 -11.33
N LEU A 756 40.20 2.80 -11.60
CA LEU A 756 40.71 4.07 -12.12
C LEU A 756 39.81 5.22 -11.67
N THR A 757 40.48 6.20 -11.07
CA THR A 757 40.07 7.53 -10.62
C THR A 757 40.12 8.56 -11.76
N GLU A 758 39.36 9.66 -11.59
CA GLU A 758 39.54 11.01 -12.20
C GLU A 758 39.31 11.15 -13.73
N ALA A 759 38.79 12.24 -14.33
CA ALA A 759 38.31 13.57 -13.91
C ALA A 759 37.56 14.25 -15.10
N MET A 760 36.95 15.43 -14.83
CA MET A 760 36.53 16.50 -15.77
C MET A 760 35.27 16.24 -16.65
N ALA A 761 34.37 17.16 -17.00
CA ALA A 761 34.22 18.61 -16.82
C ALA A 761 32.73 19.02 -17.00
N HIS A 762 32.41 20.25 -16.60
CA HIS A 762 31.14 20.99 -16.80
C HIS A 762 30.52 20.88 -18.21
N PRO A 763 29.20 21.15 -18.31
CA PRO A 763 28.80 22.20 -19.25
C PRO A 763 27.82 23.22 -18.64
N ARG A 764 28.13 24.50 -18.90
CA ARG A 764 27.19 25.63 -18.84
C ARG A 764 26.30 25.54 -20.09
N PHE A 765 24.98 25.56 -19.90
CA PHE A 765 24.03 25.82 -21.00
C PHE A 765 23.42 27.21 -20.80
N VAL A 766 23.75 28.11 -21.72
CA VAL A 766 23.12 29.41 -21.92
C VAL A 766 22.08 29.24 -23.02
N TRP A 767 20.83 29.63 -22.77
CA TRP A 767 19.82 29.81 -23.80
C TRP A 767 19.72 31.29 -24.12
N GLY A 768 20.14 31.66 -25.34
CA GLY A 768 19.77 32.92 -25.98
C GLY A 768 18.50 32.70 -26.80
N LEU A 769 17.52 33.58 -26.60
CA LEU A 769 16.33 33.71 -27.43
C LEU A 769 16.49 35.01 -28.23
N GLU A 770 16.77 34.86 -29.51
CA GLU A 770 16.57 35.92 -30.51
C GLU A 770 15.19 35.72 -31.13
N THR A 771 14.45 36.82 -31.25
CA THR A 771 13.21 36.94 -32.03
C THR A 771 13.43 38.07 -33.02
N GLU A 772 13.23 37.78 -34.32
CA GLU A 772 12.76 38.76 -35.31
C GLU A 772 11.24 38.91 -35.22
#